data_AF-A0A0Q8EFP0-F1
#
_entry.id   AF-A0A0Q8EFP0-F1
#
_cell.length_a   1.000
_cell.length_b   1.000
_cell.length_c   1.000
_cell.angle_alpha   90.00
_cell.angle_beta   90.00
_cell.angle_gamma   90.00
#
_symmetry.space_group_name_H-M   'P 1'
#
loop_
_entity.id
_entity.type
_entity.pdbx_description
1 polymer ?
#
loop_
_entity_poly.entity_id
_entity_poly.type
_entity_poly.pdbx_seq_one_letter_code
_entity_poly.pdbx_strand_id
1 'polypeptide(L)'
;MSESILPAGVHPAEAGHRDDPHRTVDAVWKRESAKIIGGLTRMVHDVGLAEELAQDALVAALEQWPRSGVPENPGAWLTAIAKRRAVDHIRRARRLDEKHHQLAHEQDQKEQRGRFAEEPDQDDALRLMFLSCHPVLPTPARVALTLRLLGGLTAGEIARAFLLPETAITRRIADAKRGLAEARVPFELPDDSAELADRLSAVLEVIYLIFNEGYSATSGDDLLRPGLTLEALRLGRLLAELAPDEPEAHALAALMEIQESRSAARTSPSGEPVRLHEQNRGRWDPLLIRRGFAAMLRARDTQHGRPPGPYLLQAAIAVTHAQARTAEDTDWPRITALYEALERLIPSPVVRLNRAVALSMARGPEAGLTLLDTLTTDPALRDYHLLPAARGDLLAKLGRYGEARPEFDRAAALTRNSAERAFLSRRAQELAPAEPEGPTLGEAATAFLARDGLDASTVRAYGQTLRRLCTSFGDRYPVADLTADQITRTFTTAWGGAAATTWNRHRSAARSFARWASLGDLAAGLERRTEPPSRTLPIPPDQLAELWSRPGLPLREHSLWRLLHESGATVKAVLLLDVEDVDLDDRRARTPDGWVTWRSGTARLLPMLIADRTRGPLFLTDRRPGPARRPRDTDLDPETGRVRLSYERAEYVFKRTTTSLDPAGDGWTLSRLGTW
;
A
#
# COMPACT_ATOMS: atom_id res chain seq x y z
N MET A 1 5.36 -13.95 -61.75
CA MET A 1 4.96 -15.37 -61.78
C MET A 1 4.18 -15.61 -60.50
N SER A 2 2.90 -15.23 -60.52
CA SER A 2 1.71 -16.13 -60.64
C SER A 2 1.19 -16.45 -59.24
N GLU A 3 -0.07 -16.34 -58.83
CA GLU A 3 -1.39 -16.00 -59.39
C GLU A 3 -2.26 -15.71 -58.14
N SER A 4 -3.00 -14.59 -58.07
CA SER A 4 -4.46 -14.52 -58.29
C SER A 4 -5.31 -15.52 -57.49
N ILE A 5 -5.97 -15.06 -56.41
CA ILE A 5 -7.41 -15.28 -56.10
C ILE A 5 -7.93 -14.08 -55.27
N LEU A 6 -8.73 -13.22 -55.91
CA LEU A 6 -9.76 -12.42 -55.25
C LEU A 6 -11.09 -13.20 -55.31
N PRO A 7 -12.08 -12.81 -54.49
CA PRO A 7 -13.38 -12.52 -55.07
C PRO A 7 -13.83 -11.09 -54.80
N ALA A 8 -14.48 -10.54 -55.81
CA ALA A 8 -15.00 -9.19 -55.94
C ALA A 8 -16.28 -8.96 -55.13
N GLY A 9 -16.56 -7.69 -54.82
CA GLY A 9 -17.94 -7.22 -54.60
C GLY A 9 -18.10 -6.09 -53.60
N VAL A 10 -17.62 -4.88 -53.91
CA VAL A 10 -18.17 -3.65 -53.29
C VAL A 10 -18.38 -2.61 -54.38
N HIS A 11 -19.64 -2.45 -54.79
CA HIS A 11 -20.10 -1.28 -55.53
C HIS A 11 -19.99 -0.02 -54.66
N PRO A 12 -19.66 1.16 -55.23
CA PRO A 12 -19.63 2.41 -54.48
C PRO A 12 -21.07 2.90 -54.31
N ALA A 13 -21.60 2.77 -53.11
CA ALA A 13 -22.81 3.47 -52.73
C ALA A 13 -22.42 4.86 -52.21
N GLU A 14 -22.50 5.85 -53.09
CA GLU A 14 -22.82 7.21 -52.70
C GLU A 14 -24.17 7.19 -51.97
N ALA A 15 -24.13 7.26 -50.63
CA ALA A 15 -25.28 7.55 -49.80
C ALA A 15 -24.80 8.48 -48.68
N GLY A 16 -25.32 9.71 -48.69
CA GLY A 16 -24.87 10.81 -47.85
C GLY A 16 -24.77 10.48 -46.36
N HIS A 17 -23.64 10.86 -45.77
CA HIS A 17 -23.46 10.97 -44.33
C HIS A 17 -24.40 12.07 -43.82
N ARG A 18 -25.66 11.73 -43.54
CA ARG A 18 -26.48 12.55 -42.63
C ARG A 18 -25.82 12.43 -41.26
N ASP A 19 -25.16 13.48 -40.82
CA ASP A 19 -24.71 13.64 -39.44
C ASP A 19 -25.83 13.18 -38.49
N ASP A 20 -25.52 12.20 -37.63
CA ASP A 20 -26.42 11.80 -36.56
C ASP A 20 -26.68 13.04 -35.68
N PRO A 21 -27.90 13.62 -35.69
CA PRO A 21 -28.17 14.86 -34.98
C PRO A 21 -27.87 14.76 -33.49
N HIS A 22 -27.92 13.55 -32.89
CA HIS A 22 -27.53 13.33 -31.51
C HIS A 22 -26.03 13.55 -31.28
N ARG A 23 -25.17 13.04 -32.17
CA ARG A 23 -23.71 13.27 -32.08
C ARG A 23 -23.35 14.74 -32.28
N THR A 24 -24.04 15.43 -33.18
CA THR A 24 -23.83 16.87 -33.40
C THR A 24 -24.25 17.68 -32.20
N VAL A 25 -25.39 17.34 -31.58
CA VAL A 25 -25.85 17.95 -30.32
C VAL A 25 -24.81 17.75 -29.21
N ASP A 26 -24.33 16.53 -29.01
CA ASP A 26 -23.32 16.24 -27.97
C ASP A 26 -22.01 17.00 -28.19
N ALA A 27 -21.54 17.08 -29.44
CA ALA A 27 -20.32 17.80 -29.79
C ALA A 27 -20.46 19.32 -29.57
N VAL A 28 -21.59 19.90 -29.96
CA VAL A 28 -21.91 21.31 -29.71
C VAL A 28 -22.02 21.57 -28.21
N TRP A 29 -22.71 20.69 -27.48
CA TRP A 29 -22.89 20.82 -26.04
C TRP A 29 -21.55 20.83 -25.30
N LYS A 30 -20.65 19.86 -25.57
CA LYS A 30 -19.32 19.80 -24.96
C LYS A 30 -18.47 21.05 -25.24
N ARG A 31 -18.72 21.75 -26.35
CA ARG A 31 -18.03 22.97 -26.73
C ARG A 31 -18.61 24.22 -26.05
N GLU A 32 -19.93 24.32 -25.96
CA GLU A 32 -20.63 25.56 -25.60
C GLU A 32 -21.18 25.57 -24.16
N SER A 33 -21.29 24.41 -23.49
CA SER A 33 -21.95 24.30 -22.16
C SER A 33 -21.34 25.23 -21.11
N ALA A 34 -20.02 25.33 -21.05
CA ALA A 34 -19.32 26.17 -20.08
C ALA A 34 -19.72 27.65 -20.19
N LYS A 35 -19.79 28.17 -21.41
CA LYS A 35 -20.16 29.57 -21.69
C LYS A 35 -21.63 29.82 -21.37
N ILE A 36 -22.50 28.90 -21.79
CA ILE A 36 -23.94 28.99 -21.54
C ILE A 36 -24.21 28.96 -20.03
N ILE A 37 -23.70 27.96 -19.32
CA ILE A 37 -23.91 27.81 -17.87
C ILE A 37 -23.29 29.00 -17.11
N GLY A 38 -22.11 29.47 -17.50
CA GLY A 38 -21.48 30.65 -16.88
C GLY A 38 -22.36 31.90 -17.01
N GLY A 39 -22.81 32.21 -18.24
CA GLY A 39 -23.69 33.35 -18.49
C GLY A 39 -25.04 33.24 -17.74
N LEU A 40 -25.62 32.05 -17.66
CA LEU A 40 -26.85 31.83 -16.88
C LEU A 40 -26.62 31.94 -15.37
N THR A 41 -25.48 31.46 -14.86
CA THR A 41 -25.11 31.57 -13.44
C THR A 41 -25.01 33.03 -13.03
N ARG A 42 -24.44 33.89 -13.89
CA ARG A 42 -24.45 35.34 -13.68
C ARG A 42 -25.87 35.93 -13.67
N MET A 43 -26.80 35.42 -14.48
CA MET A 43 -28.17 35.91 -14.55
C MET A 43 -29.04 35.48 -13.36
N VAL A 44 -28.89 34.26 -12.86
CA VAL A 44 -29.78 33.68 -11.84
C VAL A 44 -29.12 33.55 -10.46
N HIS A 45 -27.81 33.80 -10.36
CA HIS A 45 -27.00 33.70 -9.13
C HIS A 45 -27.04 32.33 -8.44
N ASP A 46 -27.36 31.27 -9.18
CA ASP A 46 -27.40 29.90 -8.70
C ASP A 46 -26.93 28.96 -9.82
N VAL A 47 -25.81 28.27 -9.61
CA VAL A 47 -25.21 27.37 -10.62
C VAL A 47 -26.04 26.11 -10.86
N GLY A 48 -26.77 25.64 -9.84
CA GLY A 48 -27.66 24.49 -9.98
C GLY A 48 -28.82 24.83 -10.90
N LEU A 49 -29.49 25.94 -10.63
CA LEU A 49 -30.58 26.44 -11.48
C LEU A 49 -30.08 26.79 -12.89
N ALA A 50 -28.90 27.40 -13.01
CA ALA A 50 -28.31 27.73 -14.30
C ALA A 50 -28.06 26.47 -15.16
N GLU A 51 -27.53 25.40 -14.56
CA GLU A 51 -27.32 24.14 -15.28
C GLU A 51 -28.65 23.49 -15.68
N GLU A 52 -29.66 23.48 -14.81
CA GLU A 52 -31.00 22.96 -15.15
C GLU A 52 -31.61 23.69 -16.35
N LEU A 53 -31.56 25.02 -16.37
CA LEU A 53 -32.06 25.84 -17.47
C LEU A 53 -31.27 25.62 -18.77
N ALA A 54 -29.97 25.34 -18.66
CA ALA A 54 -29.13 25.01 -19.80
C ALA A 54 -29.47 23.61 -20.35
N GLN A 55 -29.76 22.64 -19.47
CA GLN A 55 -30.23 21.30 -19.88
C GLN A 55 -31.61 21.36 -20.55
N ASP A 56 -32.53 22.22 -20.11
CA ASP A 56 -33.80 22.46 -20.80
C ASP A 56 -33.59 22.92 -22.27
N ALA A 57 -32.58 23.76 -22.51
CA ALA A 57 -32.23 24.18 -23.87
C ALA A 57 -31.63 23.04 -24.70
N LEU A 58 -30.84 22.16 -24.08
CA LEU A 58 -30.33 20.94 -24.71
C LEU A 58 -31.46 19.98 -25.09
N VAL A 59 -32.45 19.77 -24.20
CA VAL A 59 -33.64 18.97 -24.49
C VAL A 59 -34.41 19.55 -25.67
N ALA A 60 -34.59 20.87 -25.72
CA ALA A 60 -35.23 21.52 -26.86
C ALA A 60 -34.47 21.30 -28.19
N ALA A 61 -33.13 21.31 -28.17
CA ALA A 61 -32.33 20.96 -29.35
C ALA A 61 -32.53 19.51 -29.79
N LEU A 62 -32.53 18.57 -28.85
CA LEU A 62 -32.74 17.14 -29.11
C LEU A 62 -34.13 16.85 -29.68
N GLU A 63 -35.15 17.63 -29.31
CA GLU A 63 -36.51 17.49 -29.87
C GLU A 63 -36.66 18.14 -31.25
N GLN A 64 -36.02 19.30 -31.46
CA GLN A 64 -36.24 20.15 -32.62
C GLN A 64 -35.30 19.83 -33.79
N TRP A 65 -33.99 19.69 -33.56
CA TRP A 65 -33.00 19.57 -34.63
C TRP A 65 -33.16 18.31 -35.49
N PRO A 66 -33.56 17.13 -34.96
CA PRO A 66 -33.85 15.98 -35.82
C PRO A 66 -34.97 16.22 -36.84
N ARG A 67 -35.88 17.16 -36.57
CA ARG A 67 -37.01 17.50 -37.45
C ARG A 67 -36.70 18.68 -38.36
N SER A 68 -36.06 19.73 -37.84
CA SER A 68 -35.82 20.99 -38.56
C SER A 68 -34.43 21.13 -39.17
N GLY A 69 -33.52 20.18 -38.91
CA GLY A 69 -32.09 20.33 -39.18
C GLY A 69 -31.36 21.11 -38.08
N VAL A 70 -30.04 20.97 -38.06
CA VAL A 70 -29.13 21.69 -37.15
C VAL A 70 -29.00 23.15 -37.63
N PRO A 71 -29.20 24.16 -36.76
CA PRO A 71 -29.04 25.57 -37.14
C PRO A 71 -27.61 25.90 -37.62
N GLU A 72 -27.45 26.96 -38.44
CA GLU A 72 -26.13 27.42 -38.90
C GLU A 72 -25.18 27.81 -37.75
N ASN A 73 -25.72 28.39 -36.67
CA ASN A 73 -25.00 28.64 -35.43
C ASN A 73 -25.69 27.93 -34.24
N PRO A 74 -25.35 26.66 -33.99
CA PRO A 74 -25.96 25.85 -32.92
C PRO A 74 -25.74 26.43 -31.52
N GLY A 75 -24.56 26.99 -31.26
CA GLY A 75 -24.19 27.56 -29.96
C GLY A 75 -24.98 28.82 -29.62
N ALA A 76 -25.14 29.74 -30.58
CA ALA A 76 -25.99 30.92 -30.43
C ALA A 76 -27.46 30.53 -30.22
N TRP A 77 -27.94 29.49 -30.92
CA TRP A 77 -29.30 28.99 -30.76
C TRP A 77 -29.54 28.46 -29.33
N LEU A 78 -28.65 27.59 -28.82
CA LEU A 78 -28.74 27.06 -27.46
C LEU A 78 -28.70 28.18 -26.41
N THR A 79 -27.77 29.13 -26.57
CA THR A 79 -27.66 30.29 -25.70
C THR A 79 -28.96 31.10 -25.67
N ALA A 80 -29.56 31.36 -26.84
CA ALA A 80 -30.80 32.11 -26.95
C ALA A 80 -31.98 31.39 -26.27
N ILE A 81 -32.12 30.08 -26.44
CA ILE A 81 -33.18 29.30 -25.77
C ILE A 81 -32.96 29.30 -24.26
N ALA A 82 -31.73 29.04 -23.80
CA ALA A 82 -31.43 28.99 -22.37
C ALA A 82 -31.66 30.35 -21.69
N LYS A 83 -31.26 31.45 -22.33
CA LYS A 83 -31.55 32.82 -21.84
C LYS A 83 -33.06 33.09 -21.72
N ARG A 84 -33.86 32.69 -22.72
CA ARG A 84 -35.32 32.83 -22.65
C ARG A 84 -35.90 32.07 -21.46
N ARG A 85 -35.46 30.83 -21.25
CA ARG A 85 -35.86 30.00 -20.11
C ARG A 85 -35.52 30.66 -18.77
N ALA A 86 -34.32 31.23 -18.64
CA ALA A 86 -33.91 31.96 -17.44
C ALA A 86 -34.77 33.21 -17.20
N VAL A 87 -35.03 34.02 -18.23
CA VAL A 87 -35.90 35.19 -18.12
C VAL A 87 -37.32 34.78 -17.71
N ASP A 88 -37.86 33.71 -18.28
CA ASP A 88 -39.18 33.18 -17.92
C ASP A 88 -39.22 32.62 -16.50
N HIS A 89 -38.13 32.02 -16.02
CA HIS A 89 -37.99 31.61 -14.62
C HIS A 89 -38.00 32.82 -13.68
N ILE A 90 -37.16 33.83 -13.92
CA ILE A 90 -37.08 35.06 -13.10
C ILE A 90 -38.44 35.78 -13.06
N ARG A 91 -39.12 35.91 -14.20
CA ARG A 91 -40.47 36.51 -14.29
C ARG A 91 -41.52 35.71 -13.52
N ARG A 92 -41.39 34.38 -13.45
CA ARG A 92 -42.31 33.54 -12.66
C ARG A 92 -42.03 33.68 -11.17
N ALA A 93 -40.76 33.62 -10.76
CA ALA A 93 -40.36 33.82 -9.36
C ALA A 93 -40.85 35.17 -8.82
N ARG A 94 -40.68 36.25 -9.59
CA ARG A 94 -41.19 37.56 -9.21
C ARG A 94 -42.70 37.64 -9.13
N ARG A 95 -43.45 37.11 -10.10
CA ARG A 95 -44.92 37.07 -9.98
C ARG A 95 -45.41 36.29 -8.76
N LEU A 96 -44.64 35.30 -8.30
CA LEU A 96 -44.94 34.56 -7.06
C LEU A 96 -44.59 35.41 -5.82
N ASP A 97 -43.46 36.11 -5.85
CA ASP A 97 -43.01 37.01 -4.78
C ASP A 97 -43.87 38.29 -4.67
N GLU A 98 -44.30 38.86 -5.80
CA GLU A 98 -45.24 39.98 -5.94
C GLU A 98 -46.65 39.62 -5.44
N LYS A 99 -47.05 38.35 -5.55
CA LYS A 99 -48.28 37.85 -4.92
C LYS A 99 -48.13 37.75 -3.40
N HIS A 100 -46.91 37.76 -2.88
CA HIS A 100 -46.61 37.79 -1.44
C HIS A 100 -46.28 39.20 -0.92
N HIS A 101 -45.78 40.12 -1.76
CA HIS A 101 -45.50 41.52 -1.40
C HIS A 101 -45.77 42.49 -2.56
N GLN A 102 -46.62 43.50 -2.33
CA GLN A 102 -47.03 44.47 -3.35
C GLN A 102 -46.15 45.74 -3.34
N LEU A 103 -45.73 46.16 -4.56
CA LEU A 103 -45.21 47.47 -5.01
C LEU A 103 -43.68 47.73 -5.02
N ALA A 104 -43.05 47.60 -6.21
CA ALA A 104 -41.98 48.48 -6.74
C ALA A 104 -41.49 47.98 -8.14
N HIS A 105 -42.13 48.37 -9.26
CA HIS A 105 -41.91 47.62 -10.52
C HIS A 105 -41.46 48.34 -11.81
N GLU A 106 -41.28 49.65 -11.85
CA GLU A 106 -40.98 50.32 -13.14
C GLU A 106 -39.50 50.68 -13.37
N GLN A 107 -38.72 50.92 -12.31
CA GLN A 107 -37.29 51.27 -12.42
C GLN A 107 -36.38 50.04 -12.61
N ASP A 108 -36.70 48.96 -11.90
CA ASP A 108 -35.92 47.71 -11.91
C ASP A 108 -35.94 47.00 -13.29
N GLN A 109 -37.05 47.14 -14.03
CA GLN A 109 -37.22 46.55 -15.36
C GLN A 109 -36.32 47.17 -16.44
N LYS A 110 -35.93 48.45 -16.30
CA LYS A 110 -35.02 49.11 -17.25
C LYS A 110 -33.55 48.71 -17.02
N GLU A 111 -33.10 48.66 -15.76
CA GLU A 111 -31.73 48.23 -15.42
C GLU A 111 -31.46 46.75 -15.73
N GLN A 112 -32.49 45.90 -15.63
CA GLN A 112 -32.37 44.48 -15.96
C GLN A 112 -32.36 44.20 -17.45
N ARG A 113 -33.13 44.94 -18.27
CA ARG A 113 -33.05 44.81 -19.74
C ARG A 113 -31.64 45.10 -20.27
N GLY A 114 -30.89 46.00 -19.61
CA GLY A 114 -29.47 46.22 -19.89
C GLY A 114 -28.59 45.00 -19.55
N ARG A 115 -28.74 44.44 -18.34
CA ARG A 115 -28.00 43.24 -17.88
C ARG A 115 -28.29 41.97 -18.70
N PHE A 116 -29.49 41.82 -19.25
CA PHE A 116 -29.88 40.66 -20.07
C PHE A 116 -29.45 40.73 -21.54
N ALA A 117 -28.98 41.90 -22.01
CA ALA A 117 -28.56 42.10 -23.38
C ALA A 117 -27.10 41.67 -23.64
N GLU A 118 -26.28 41.53 -22.60
CA GLU A 118 -24.88 41.12 -22.72
C GLU A 118 -24.74 39.65 -23.09
N GLU A 119 -23.92 39.35 -24.10
CA GLU A 119 -23.54 37.97 -24.42
C GLU A 119 -22.68 37.36 -23.30
N PRO A 120 -22.70 36.03 -23.10
CA PRO A 120 -21.74 35.38 -22.22
C PRO A 120 -20.33 35.71 -22.69
N ASP A 121 -19.53 36.32 -21.84
CA ASP A 121 -18.14 36.65 -22.16
C ASP A 121 -17.19 35.53 -21.71
N GLN A 122 -15.95 35.55 -22.21
CA GLN A 122 -14.88 34.63 -21.84
C GLN A 122 -14.68 34.58 -20.31
N ASP A 123 -14.84 35.70 -19.62
CA ASP A 123 -14.77 35.80 -18.17
C ASP A 123 -15.77 34.92 -17.43
N ASP A 124 -16.98 34.70 -17.99
CA ASP A 124 -17.99 33.86 -17.35
C ASP A 124 -17.54 32.38 -17.27
N ALA A 125 -16.73 31.92 -18.24
CA ALA A 125 -16.16 30.57 -18.20
C ALA A 125 -15.06 30.45 -17.13
N LEU A 126 -14.21 31.47 -16.97
CA LEU A 126 -13.19 31.49 -15.93
C LEU A 126 -13.82 31.53 -14.53
N ARG A 127 -14.85 32.37 -14.32
CA ARG A 127 -15.64 32.41 -13.08
C ARG A 127 -16.26 31.05 -12.77
N LEU A 128 -16.76 30.35 -13.78
CA LEU A 128 -17.32 29.01 -13.60
C LEU A 128 -16.25 27.96 -13.24
N MET A 129 -15.04 28.05 -13.79
CA MET A 129 -13.91 27.22 -13.36
C MET A 129 -13.61 27.44 -11.87
N PHE A 130 -13.46 28.70 -11.44
CA PHE A 130 -13.22 29.05 -10.03
C PHE A 130 -14.34 28.57 -9.11
N LEU A 131 -15.59 28.76 -9.51
CA LEU A 131 -16.74 28.28 -8.74
C LEU A 131 -16.71 26.75 -8.59
N SER A 132 -16.46 26.03 -9.69
CA SER A 132 -16.42 24.55 -9.68
C SER A 132 -15.26 23.99 -8.85
N CYS A 133 -14.17 24.75 -8.73
CA CYS A 133 -12.96 24.38 -7.99
C CYS A 133 -12.89 25.01 -6.59
N HIS A 134 -13.97 25.63 -6.12
CA HIS A 134 -13.97 26.38 -4.86
C HIS A 134 -13.59 25.48 -3.66
N PRO A 135 -12.73 25.93 -2.73
CA PRO A 135 -12.21 25.12 -1.63
C PRO A 135 -13.25 24.67 -0.60
N VAL A 136 -14.44 25.26 -0.60
CA VAL A 136 -15.59 24.76 0.19
C VAL A 136 -15.99 23.34 -0.23
N LEU A 137 -15.67 22.94 -1.45
CA LEU A 137 -15.97 21.63 -1.99
C LEU A 137 -14.78 20.67 -1.77
N PRO A 138 -15.04 19.42 -1.34
CA PRO A 138 -14.00 18.41 -1.28
C PRO A 138 -13.50 18.05 -2.70
N THR A 139 -12.23 17.64 -2.83
CA THR A 139 -11.60 17.38 -4.12
C THR A 139 -12.40 16.49 -5.08
N PRO A 140 -12.99 15.35 -4.65
CA PRO A 140 -13.81 14.53 -5.55
C PRO A 140 -15.03 15.27 -6.10
N ALA A 141 -15.61 16.19 -5.31
CA ALA A 141 -16.73 17.02 -5.73
C ALA A 141 -16.31 18.08 -6.74
N ARG A 142 -15.14 18.73 -6.52
CA ARG A 142 -14.54 19.66 -7.49
C ARG A 142 -14.36 19.01 -8.85
N VAL A 143 -13.69 17.85 -8.89
CA VAL A 143 -13.47 17.06 -10.11
C VAL A 143 -14.78 16.71 -10.83
N ALA A 144 -15.76 16.17 -10.11
CA ALA A 144 -17.04 15.77 -10.69
C ALA A 144 -17.83 16.98 -11.21
N LEU A 145 -17.84 18.08 -10.47
CA LEU A 145 -18.54 19.30 -10.86
C LEU A 145 -17.88 19.99 -12.06
N THR A 146 -16.54 20.05 -12.10
CA THR A 146 -15.77 20.57 -13.24
C THR A 146 -16.06 19.77 -14.51
N LEU A 147 -16.00 18.44 -14.46
CA LEU A 147 -16.33 17.58 -15.61
C LEU A 147 -17.78 17.72 -16.06
N ARG A 148 -18.71 17.92 -15.12
CA ARG A 148 -20.13 18.11 -15.44
C ARG A 148 -20.40 19.45 -16.10
N LEU A 149 -19.98 20.55 -15.46
CA LEU A 149 -20.32 21.91 -15.88
C LEU A 149 -19.44 22.39 -17.04
N LEU A 150 -18.13 22.21 -16.92
CA LEU A 150 -17.18 22.67 -17.93
C LEU A 150 -16.98 21.61 -19.02
N GLY A 151 -16.87 20.34 -18.63
CA GLY A 151 -16.68 19.23 -19.57
C GLY A 151 -17.94 18.82 -20.33
N GLY A 152 -19.13 19.16 -19.83
CA GLY A 152 -20.39 18.75 -20.44
C GLY A 152 -20.65 17.24 -20.34
N LEU A 153 -19.91 16.51 -19.50
CA LEU A 153 -20.10 15.07 -19.31
C LEU A 153 -21.38 14.77 -18.54
N THR A 154 -22.02 13.66 -18.87
CA THR A 154 -23.12 13.08 -18.10
C THR A 154 -22.62 12.41 -16.82
N ALA A 155 -23.51 12.23 -15.84
CA ALA A 155 -23.18 11.49 -14.61
C ALA A 155 -22.72 10.06 -14.94
N GLY A 156 -23.36 9.39 -15.91
CA GLY A 156 -22.96 8.08 -16.40
C GLY A 156 -21.58 8.05 -17.07
N GLU A 157 -21.21 9.04 -17.88
CA GLU A 157 -19.86 9.15 -18.46
C GLU A 157 -18.81 9.33 -17.36
N ILE A 158 -19.04 10.21 -16.39
CA ILE A 158 -18.14 10.43 -15.25
C ILE A 158 -18.04 9.14 -14.41
N ALA A 159 -19.16 8.49 -14.11
CA ALA A 159 -19.19 7.26 -13.33
C ALA A 159 -18.36 6.14 -13.97
N ARG A 160 -18.53 5.94 -15.28
CA ARG A 160 -17.71 5.01 -16.06
C ARG A 160 -16.24 5.39 -16.04
N ALA A 161 -15.95 6.68 -16.20
CA ALA A 161 -14.58 7.19 -16.24
C ALA A 161 -13.84 7.10 -14.91
N PHE A 162 -14.53 6.95 -13.77
CA PHE A 162 -13.93 6.75 -12.44
C PHE A 162 -14.19 5.36 -11.84
N LEU A 163 -14.88 4.47 -12.57
CA LEU A 163 -15.33 3.15 -12.10
C LEU A 163 -16.15 3.24 -10.78
N LEU A 164 -17.03 4.23 -10.70
CA LEU A 164 -17.91 4.46 -9.56
C LEU A 164 -19.38 4.21 -9.94
N PRO A 165 -20.26 3.90 -8.96
CA PRO A 165 -21.70 3.87 -9.22
C PRO A 165 -22.22 5.22 -9.69
N GLU A 166 -23.06 5.23 -10.72
CA GLU A 166 -23.64 6.47 -11.27
C GLU A 166 -24.42 7.26 -10.21
N THR A 167 -25.14 6.58 -9.33
CA THR A 167 -25.85 7.19 -8.20
C THR A 167 -24.92 7.95 -7.25
N ALA A 168 -23.69 7.47 -7.06
CA ALA A 168 -22.70 8.14 -6.22
C ALA A 168 -22.20 9.44 -6.87
N ILE A 169 -22.03 9.45 -8.19
CA ILE A 169 -21.65 10.65 -8.95
C ILE A 169 -22.80 11.67 -8.97
N THR A 170 -24.03 11.24 -9.26
CA THR A 170 -25.21 12.12 -9.26
C THR A 170 -25.39 12.80 -7.91
N ARG A 171 -25.30 12.02 -6.82
CA ARG A 171 -25.36 12.57 -5.46
C ARG A 171 -24.23 13.55 -5.21
N ARG A 172 -23.00 13.21 -5.59
CA ARG A 172 -21.82 14.07 -5.40
C ARG A 172 -21.97 15.42 -6.12
N ILE A 173 -22.46 15.42 -7.34
CA ILE A 173 -22.71 16.65 -8.12
C ILE A 173 -23.82 17.48 -7.44
N ALA A 174 -24.91 16.85 -7.01
CA ALA A 174 -26.01 17.54 -6.35
C ALA A 174 -25.57 18.16 -5.00
N ASP A 175 -24.83 17.41 -4.18
CA ASP A 175 -24.30 17.88 -2.90
C ASP A 175 -23.28 19.02 -3.12
N ALA A 176 -22.47 18.98 -4.19
CA ALA A 176 -21.55 20.06 -4.53
C ALA A 176 -22.29 21.36 -4.87
N LYS A 177 -23.32 21.30 -5.72
CA LYS A 177 -24.15 22.47 -6.07
C LYS A 177 -24.83 23.07 -4.84
N ARG A 178 -25.40 22.21 -3.99
CA ARG A 178 -26.04 22.62 -2.73
C ARG A 178 -25.04 23.31 -1.80
N GLY A 179 -23.84 22.74 -1.64
CA GLY A 179 -22.78 23.33 -0.82
C GLY A 179 -22.34 24.71 -1.30
N LEU A 180 -22.24 24.93 -2.62
CA LEU A 180 -21.96 26.25 -3.19
C LEU A 180 -23.07 27.27 -2.90
N ALA A 181 -24.33 26.86 -3.04
CA ALA A 181 -25.50 27.71 -2.79
C ALA A 181 -25.64 28.06 -1.30
N GLU A 182 -25.48 27.08 -0.40
CA GLU A 182 -25.52 27.27 1.06
C GLU A 182 -24.39 28.20 1.54
N ALA A 183 -23.19 28.05 0.98
CA ALA A 183 -22.06 28.92 1.26
C ALA A 183 -22.14 30.31 0.60
N ARG A 184 -23.12 30.52 -0.29
CA ARG A 184 -23.31 31.77 -1.06
C ARG A 184 -22.03 32.23 -1.75
N VAL A 185 -21.33 31.30 -2.38
CA VAL A 185 -20.07 31.61 -3.07
C VAL A 185 -20.35 32.62 -4.20
N PRO A 186 -19.68 33.79 -4.21
CA PRO A 186 -19.92 34.80 -5.23
C PRO A 186 -19.43 34.33 -6.60
N PHE A 187 -20.21 34.63 -7.64
CA PHE A 187 -19.86 34.36 -9.04
C PHE A 187 -19.11 35.55 -9.65
N GLU A 188 -17.96 35.87 -9.07
CA GLU A 188 -17.14 37.04 -9.42
C GLU A 188 -15.66 36.62 -9.50
N LEU A 189 -14.87 37.38 -10.25
CA LEU A 189 -13.42 37.24 -10.21
C LEU A 189 -12.90 37.95 -8.96
N PRO A 190 -11.91 37.39 -8.23
CA PRO A 190 -11.30 38.10 -7.11
C PRO A 190 -10.61 39.37 -7.57
N ASP A 191 -10.85 40.47 -6.86
CA ASP A 191 -10.09 41.72 -7.06
C ASP A 191 -8.67 41.62 -6.47
N ASP A 192 -8.46 40.73 -5.49
CA ASP A 192 -7.16 40.47 -4.88
C ASP A 192 -6.34 39.48 -5.72
N SER A 193 -5.16 39.94 -6.15
CA SER A 193 -4.17 39.14 -6.86
C SER A 193 -3.75 37.86 -6.14
N ALA A 194 -3.69 37.87 -4.80
CA ALA A 194 -3.30 36.68 -4.02
C ALA A 194 -4.43 35.63 -4.04
N GLU A 195 -5.67 36.06 -3.82
CA GLU A 195 -6.84 35.19 -3.92
C GLU A 195 -7.01 34.63 -5.34
N LEU A 196 -6.77 35.46 -6.37
CA LEU A 196 -6.79 35.02 -7.76
C LEU A 196 -5.77 33.90 -8.01
N ALA A 197 -4.54 34.04 -7.50
CA ALA A 197 -3.50 33.03 -7.62
C ALA A 197 -3.88 31.71 -6.92
N ASP A 198 -4.49 31.78 -5.73
CA ASP A 198 -4.95 30.60 -5.00
C ASP A 198 -6.08 29.86 -5.75
N ARG A 199 -7.03 30.61 -6.31
CA ARG A 199 -8.11 30.03 -7.13
C ARG A 199 -7.58 29.40 -8.41
N LEU A 200 -6.63 30.04 -9.08
CA LEU A 200 -5.95 29.47 -10.25
C LEU A 200 -5.22 28.17 -9.89
N SER A 201 -4.48 28.15 -8.77
CA SER A 201 -3.79 26.96 -8.27
C SER A 201 -4.74 25.78 -8.07
N ALA A 202 -5.92 26.02 -7.48
CA ALA A 202 -6.95 25.00 -7.30
C ALA A 202 -7.52 24.47 -8.63
N VAL A 203 -7.71 25.34 -9.63
CA VAL A 203 -8.16 24.91 -10.98
C VAL A 203 -7.10 24.06 -11.66
N LEU A 204 -5.84 24.49 -11.62
CA LEU A 204 -4.72 23.74 -12.20
C LEU A 204 -4.60 22.35 -11.57
N GLU A 205 -4.72 22.26 -10.24
CA GLU A 205 -4.75 20.99 -9.50
C GLU A 205 -5.88 20.07 -10.00
N VAL A 206 -7.10 20.57 -10.09
CA VAL A 206 -8.27 19.78 -10.53
C VAL A 206 -8.09 19.29 -11.97
N ILE A 207 -7.65 20.15 -12.89
CA ILE A 207 -7.40 19.77 -14.28
C ILE A 207 -6.32 18.68 -14.36
N TYR A 208 -5.23 18.84 -13.61
CA TYR A 208 -4.15 17.85 -13.62
C TYR A 208 -4.56 16.53 -12.96
N LEU A 209 -5.42 16.55 -11.93
CA LEU A 209 -5.98 15.34 -11.34
C LEU A 209 -6.85 14.56 -12.36
N ILE A 210 -7.70 15.26 -13.12
CA ILE A 210 -8.49 14.66 -14.20
C ILE A 210 -7.54 14.05 -15.24
N PHE A 211 -6.50 14.79 -15.65
CA PHE A 211 -5.52 14.31 -16.61
C PHE A 211 -4.81 13.05 -16.11
N ASN A 212 -4.31 13.05 -14.87
CA ASN A 212 -3.57 11.91 -14.31
C ASN A 212 -4.42 10.64 -14.22
N GLU A 213 -5.69 10.75 -13.82
CA GLU A 213 -6.60 9.60 -13.79
C GLU A 213 -6.86 9.05 -15.21
N GLY A 214 -6.85 9.91 -16.23
CA GLY A 214 -6.92 9.49 -17.63
C GLY A 214 -5.61 8.88 -18.15
N TYR A 215 -4.48 9.47 -17.78
CA TYR A 215 -3.16 9.17 -18.33
C TYR A 215 -2.51 7.93 -17.72
N SER A 216 -2.88 7.60 -16.48
CA SER A 216 -2.46 6.38 -15.78
C SER A 216 -3.59 5.96 -14.84
N ALA A 217 -4.48 5.10 -15.34
CA ALA A 217 -5.68 4.71 -14.60
C ALA A 217 -5.32 4.00 -13.30
N THR A 218 -5.74 4.57 -12.16
CA THR A 218 -5.35 4.08 -10.83
C THR A 218 -6.01 2.76 -10.43
N SER A 219 -6.99 2.31 -11.21
CA SER A 219 -7.77 1.08 -10.99
C SER A 219 -8.45 0.59 -12.27
N GLY A 220 -8.88 -0.67 -12.25
CA GLY A 220 -9.56 -1.31 -13.38
C GLY A 220 -8.61 -2.07 -14.30
N ASP A 221 -9.12 -2.38 -15.49
CA ASP A 221 -8.42 -3.20 -16.49
C ASP A 221 -7.68 -2.38 -17.56
N ASP A 222 -8.20 -1.19 -17.88
CA ASP A 222 -7.55 -0.28 -18.82
C ASP A 222 -6.40 0.48 -18.15
N LEU A 223 -5.28 0.65 -18.85
CA LEU A 223 -4.16 1.48 -18.41
C LEU A 223 -4.38 2.98 -18.65
N LEU A 224 -5.18 3.30 -19.66
CA LEU A 224 -5.47 4.66 -20.11
C LEU A 224 -6.99 4.85 -20.20
N ARG A 225 -7.47 6.05 -19.90
CA ARG A 225 -8.85 6.47 -20.16
C ARG A 225 -8.81 7.70 -21.06
N PRO A 226 -8.69 7.53 -22.39
CA PRO A 226 -8.47 8.64 -23.33
C PRO A 226 -9.53 9.73 -23.27
N GLY A 227 -10.78 9.37 -22.92
CA GLY A 227 -11.85 10.34 -22.73
C GLY A 227 -11.52 11.40 -21.66
N LEU A 228 -10.88 11.01 -20.55
CA LEU A 228 -10.49 11.93 -19.49
C LEU A 228 -9.26 12.77 -19.88
N THR A 229 -8.27 12.18 -20.55
CA THR A 229 -7.07 12.93 -20.97
C THR A 229 -7.42 14.00 -22.00
N LEU A 230 -8.25 13.66 -22.98
CA LEU A 230 -8.74 14.60 -23.99
C LEU A 230 -9.56 15.72 -23.37
N GLU A 231 -10.39 15.40 -22.37
CA GLU A 231 -11.18 16.41 -21.68
C GLU A 231 -10.31 17.34 -20.83
N ALA A 232 -9.36 16.81 -20.07
CA ALA A 232 -8.41 17.63 -19.33
C ALA A 232 -7.53 18.50 -20.24
N LEU A 233 -7.11 17.99 -21.40
CA LEU A 233 -6.41 18.78 -22.42
C LEU A 233 -7.26 19.94 -22.93
N ARG A 234 -8.55 19.69 -23.20
CA ARG A 234 -9.48 20.75 -23.63
C ARG A 234 -9.63 21.82 -22.55
N LEU A 235 -9.82 21.41 -21.29
CA LEU A 235 -9.92 22.33 -20.14
C LEU A 235 -8.63 23.11 -19.89
N GLY A 236 -7.46 22.46 -19.99
CA GLY A 236 -6.16 23.13 -19.83
C GLY A 236 -5.87 24.15 -20.92
N ARG A 237 -6.24 23.84 -22.18
CA ARG A 237 -6.14 24.81 -23.29
C ARG A 237 -7.08 25.99 -23.07
N LEU A 238 -8.32 25.73 -22.66
CA LEU A 238 -9.28 26.78 -22.33
C LEU A 238 -8.76 27.67 -21.19
N LEU A 239 -8.20 27.10 -20.13
CA LEU A 239 -7.60 27.89 -19.04
C LEU A 239 -6.44 28.75 -19.53
N ALA A 240 -5.55 28.22 -20.37
CA ALA A 240 -4.44 28.96 -20.94
C ALA A 240 -4.87 30.10 -21.88
N GLU A 241 -6.04 29.97 -22.53
CA GLU A 241 -6.68 31.03 -23.31
C GLU A 241 -7.31 32.10 -22.41
N LEU A 242 -7.97 31.68 -21.32
CA LEU A 242 -8.64 32.57 -20.36
C LEU A 242 -7.68 33.31 -19.42
N ALA A 243 -6.49 32.75 -19.18
CA ALA A 243 -5.45 33.35 -18.33
C ALA A 243 -4.13 33.47 -19.12
N PRO A 244 -4.07 34.33 -20.16
CA PRO A 244 -2.94 34.38 -21.08
C PRO A 244 -1.61 34.78 -20.42
N ASP A 245 -1.67 35.58 -19.34
CA ASP A 245 -0.48 36.05 -18.62
C ASP A 245 -0.03 35.12 -17.47
N GLU A 246 -0.74 34.01 -17.27
CA GLU A 246 -0.45 33.04 -16.20
C GLU A 246 0.49 31.93 -16.70
N PRO A 247 1.76 31.89 -16.26
CA PRO A 247 2.76 30.92 -16.73
C PRO A 247 2.36 29.48 -16.43
N GLU A 248 1.77 29.23 -15.26
CA GLU A 248 1.44 27.88 -14.82
C GLU A 248 0.30 27.27 -15.63
N ALA A 249 -0.61 28.08 -16.17
CA ALA A 249 -1.66 27.63 -17.08
C ALA A 249 -1.09 27.10 -18.40
N HIS A 250 -0.17 27.87 -19.02
CA HIS A 250 0.54 27.43 -20.22
C HIS A 250 1.45 26.23 -19.95
N ALA A 251 2.11 26.21 -18.79
CA ALA A 251 2.98 25.11 -18.39
C ALA A 251 2.21 23.80 -18.18
N LEU A 252 1.04 23.85 -17.51
CA LEU A 252 0.20 22.67 -17.34
C LEU A 252 -0.30 22.16 -18.70
N ALA A 253 -0.73 23.05 -19.59
CA ALA A 253 -1.08 22.67 -20.96
C ALA A 253 0.10 22.01 -21.67
N ALA A 254 1.31 22.57 -21.58
CA ALA A 254 2.52 22.00 -22.15
C ALA A 254 2.80 20.59 -21.61
N LEU A 255 2.75 20.41 -20.29
CA LEU A 255 2.95 19.15 -19.62
C LEU A 255 2.00 18.07 -20.15
N MET A 256 0.71 18.37 -20.17
CA MET A 256 -0.33 17.43 -20.62
C MET A 256 -0.19 17.08 -22.10
N GLU A 257 0.09 18.06 -22.96
CA GLU A 257 0.29 17.84 -24.41
C GLU A 257 1.48 16.91 -24.67
N ILE A 258 2.60 17.14 -24.00
CA ILE A 258 3.79 16.30 -24.14
C ILE A 258 3.54 14.90 -23.57
N GLN A 259 2.86 14.79 -22.43
CA GLN A 259 2.54 13.49 -21.84
C GLN A 259 1.60 12.67 -22.74
N GLU A 260 0.53 13.29 -23.24
CA GLU A 260 -0.45 12.66 -24.13
C GLU A 260 0.14 12.31 -25.50
N SER A 261 1.14 13.06 -25.99
CA SER A 261 1.82 12.74 -27.26
C SER A 261 2.32 11.29 -27.33
N ARG A 262 2.56 10.66 -26.18
CA ARG A 262 3.09 9.31 -26.08
C ARG A 262 2.02 8.24 -25.98
N SER A 263 0.73 8.57 -25.90
CA SER A 263 -0.34 7.63 -25.53
C SER A 263 -0.34 6.36 -26.40
N ALA A 264 -0.14 6.52 -27.72
CA ALA A 264 -0.02 5.40 -28.65
C ALA A 264 1.20 4.48 -28.41
N ALA A 265 2.24 4.96 -27.72
CA ALA A 265 3.46 4.21 -27.41
C ALA A 265 3.47 3.63 -25.98
N ARG A 266 2.50 3.95 -25.13
CA ARG A 266 2.47 3.51 -23.71
C ARG A 266 2.04 2.05 -23.55
N THR A 267 1.36 1.50 -24.54
CA THR A 267 0.87 0.13 -24.52
C THR A 267 1.42 -0.68 -25.69
N SER A 268 1.76 -1.94 -25.42
CA SER A 268 2.09 -2.91 -26.45
C SER A 268 0.81 -3.32 -27.21
N PRO A 269 0.93 -3.99 -28.38
CA PRO A 269 -0.21 -4.61 -29.03
C PRO A 269 -0.95 -5.64 -28.17
N SER A 270 -0.29 -6.23 -27.17
CA SER A 270 -0.90 -7.14 -26.18
C SER A 270 -1.58 -6.40 -25.00
N GLY A 271 -1.60 -5.07 -25.01
CA GLY A 271 -2.19 -4.25 -23.95
C GLY A 271 -1.29 -4.05 -22.73
N GLU A 272 -0.02 -4.46 -22.80
CA GLU A 272 0.92 -4.37 -21.68
C GLU A 272 1.55 -2.98 -21.57
N PRO A 273 1.87 -2.49 -20.35
CA PRO A 273 2.61 -1.25 -20.17
C PRO A 273 4.01 -1.32 -20.81
N VAL A 274 4.40 -0.26 -21.53
CA VAL A 274 5.75 -0.10 -22.09
C VAL A 274 6.49 1.00 -21.33
N ARG A 275 7.66 0.67 -20.76
CA ARG A 275 8.46 1.63 -19.97
C ARG A 275 8.95 2.76 -20.86
N LEU A 276 9.08 3.97 -20.31
CA LEU A 276 9.36 5.18 -21.08
C LEU A 276 10.60 5.08 -22.01
N HIS A 277 11.67 4.42 -21.56
CA HIS A 277 12.89 4.24 -22.37
C HIS A 277 12.75 3.18 -23.46
N GLU A 278 11.76 2.29 -23.38
CA GLU A 278 11.46 1.25 -24.37
C GLU A 278 10.40 1.71 -25.38
N GLN A 279 9.75 2.85 -25.13
CA GLN A 279 8.72 3.37 -26.03
C GLN A 279 9.34 3.77 -27.37
N ASN A 280 8.73 3.30 -28.45
CA ASN A 280 9.07 3.76 -29.79
C ASN A 280 8.66 5.23 -29.96
N ARG A 281 9.64 6.14 -29.90
CA ARG A 281 9.44 7.59 -30.05
C ARG A 281 8.89 8.00 -31.41
N GLY A 282 9.06 7.18 -32.44
CA GLY A 282 8.43 7.40 -33.75
C GLY A 282 6.91 7.24 -33.74
N ARG A 283 6.33 6.66 -32.69
CA ARG A 283 4.87 6.58 -32.46
C ARG A 283 4.34 7.75 -31.63
N TRP A 284 5.20 8.70 -31.23
CA TRP A 284 4.75 9.87 -30.49
C TRP A 284 4.11 10.88 -31.44
N ASP A 285 3.00 11.50 -31.03
CA ASP A 285 2.24 12.43 -31.84
C ASP A 285 3.02 13.76 -32.03
N PRO A 286 3.47 14.07 -33.26
CA PRO A 286 4.27 15.26 -33.52
C PRO A 286 3.46 16.56 -33.45
N LEU A 287 2.14 16.52 -33.58
CA LEU A 287 1.28 17.68 -33.40
C LEU A 287 1.18 18.05 -31.91
N LEU A 288 0.94 17.07 -31.03
CA LEU A 288 0.89 17.30 -29.59
C LEU A 288 2.26 17.76 -29.06
N ILE A 289 3.37 17.19 -29.55
CA ILE A 289 4.72 17.66 -29.22
C ILE A 289 4.89 19.15 -29.58
N ARG A 290 4.52 19.54 -30.81
CA ARG A 290 4.63 20.94 -31.27
C ARG A 290 3.77 21.88 -30.44
N ARG A 291 2.54 21.49 -30.10
CA ARG A 291 1.65 22.27 -29.22
C ARG A 291 2.23 22.42 -27.82
N GLY A 292 2.77 21.33 -27.25
CA GLY A 292 3.41 21.35 -25.94
C GLY A 292 4.63 22.27 -25.91
N PHE A 293 5.47 22.25 -26.95
CA PHE A 293 6.60 23.19 -27.06
C PHE A 293 6.15 24.63 -27.21
N ALA A 294 5.13 24.91 -28.02
CA ALA A 294 4.58 26.26 -28.15
C ALA A 294 4.01 26.79 -26.83
N ALA A 295 3.29 25.95 -26.08
CA ALA A 295 2.78 26.30 -24.75
C ALA A 295 3.91 26.52 -23.74
N MET A 296 4.97 25.70 -23.77
CA MET A 296 6.14 25.90 -22.90
C MET A 296 6.88 27.22 -23.21
N LEU A 297 6.98 27.61 -24.48
CA LEU A 297 7.54 28.90 -24.87
C LEU A 297 6.70 30.06 -24.32
N ARG A 298 5.36 29.99 -24.45
CA ARG A 298 4.46 30.98 -23.84
C ARG A 298 4.63 31.06 -22.32
N ALA A 299 4.66 29.92 -21.63
CA ALA A 299 4.87 29.86 -20.18
C ALA A 299 6.16 30.58 -19.77
N ARG A 300 7.26 30.35 -20.49
CA ARG A 300 8.54 31.01 -20.23
C ARG A 300 8.47 32.51 -20.52
N ASP A 301 7.85 32.90 -21.63
CA ASP A 301 7.79 34.30 -22.06
C ASP A 301 6.92 35.13 -21.10
N THR A 302 5.86 34.54 -20.53
CA THR A 302 5.00 35.19 -19.51
C THR A 302 5.51 35.06 -18.08
N GLN A 303 6.56 34.26 -17.82
CA GLN A 303 7.15 34.08 -16.50
C GLN A 303 7.75 35.40 -15.96
N HIS A 304 8.26 36.28 -16.83
CA HIS A 304 8.83 37.60 -16.47
C HIS A 304 9.85 37.55 -15.32
N GLY A 305 10.66 36.49 -15.23
CA GLY A 305 11.67 36.33 -14.17
C GLY A 305 11.11 35.94 -12.79
N ARG A 306 9.79 35.71 -12.66
CA ARG A 306 9.19 35.12 -11.46
C ARG A 306 9.78 33.73 -11.20
N PRO A 307 9.89 33.27 -9.94
CA PRO A 307 10.29 31.89 -9.64
C PRO A 307 9.38 30.89 -10.37
N PRO A 308 9.93 29.79 -10.92
CA PRO A 308 9.12 28.81 -11.63
C PRO A 308 8.18 28.09 -10.64
N GLY A 309 6.92 27.93 -11.03
CA GLY A 309 5.96 27.13 -10.29
C GLY A 309 6.08 25.64 -10.60
N PRO A 310 5.22 24.81 -9.97
CA PRO A 310 5.35 23.36 -10.01
C PRO A 310 5.05 22.74 -11.37
N TYR A 311 4.12 23.29 -12.14
CA TYR A 311 3.79 22.79 -13.48
C TYR A 311 4.83 23.21 -14.50
N LEU A 312 5.45 24.39 -14.37
CA LEU A 312 6.55 24.80 -15.25
C LEU A 312 7.77 23.87 -15.11
N LEU A 313 8.12 23.49 -13.88
CA LEU A 313 9.20 22.51 -13.65
C LEU A 313 8.85 21.12 -14.18
N GLN A 314 7.62 20.64 -13.96
CA GLN A 314 7.17 19.35 -14.50
C GLN A 314 7.11 19.36 -16.03
N ALA A 315 6.62 20.44 -16.64
CA ALA A 315 6.60 20.62 -18.09
C ALA A 315 8.02 20.61 -18.66
N ALA A 316 8.98 21.28 -18.01
CA ALA A 316 10.37 21.27 -18.42
C ALA A 316 10.99 19.85 -18.40
N ILE A 317 10.61 19.02 -17.42
CA ILE A 317 11.02 17.60 -17.38
C ILE A 317 10.43 16.85 -18.58
N ALA A 318 9.13 17.00 -18.84
CA ALA A 318 8.46 16.36 -19.97
C ALA A 318 9.06 16.80 -21.32
N VAL A 319 9.31 18.11 -21.49
CA VAL A 319 9.95 18.69 -22.67
C VAL A 319 11.35 18.12 -22.88
N THR A 320 12.14 17.95 -21.81
CA THR A 320 13.49 17.37 -21.91
C THR A 320 13.45 15.94 -22.47
N HIS A 321 12.44 15.15 -22.08
CA HIS A 321 12.20 13.85 -22.73
C HIS A 321 11.83 14.00 -24.21
N ALA A 322 10.90 14.89 -24.55
CA ALA A 322 10.41 15.08 -25.92
C ALA A 322 11.43 15.67 -26.90
N GLN A 323 12.46 16.36 -26.40
CA GLN A 323 13.54 16.89 -27.23
C GLN A 323 14.51 15.81 -27.72
N ALA A 324 14.68 14.73 -26.96
CA ALA A 324 15.58 13.65 -27.33
C ALA A 324 14.97 12.77 -28.45
N ARG A 325 15.78 12.41 -29.45
CA ARG A 325 15.33 11.58 -30.59
C ARG A 325 15.25 10.10 -30.23
N THR A 326 16.17 9.64 -29.40
CA THR A 326 16.22 8.28 -28.85
C THR A 326 16.14 8.31 -27.33
N ALA A 327 15.99 7.14 -26.70
CA ALA A 327 15.97 7.06 -25.24
C ALA A 327 17.33 7.46 -24.64
N GLU A 328 18.40 7.04 -25.30
CA GLU A 328 19.80 7.25 -24.93
C GLU A 328 20.21 8.73 -24.99
N ASP A 329 19.64 9.49 -25.92
CA ASP A 329 19.88 10.93 -26.08
C ASP A 329 19.25 11.80 -24.98
N THR A 330 18.53 11.20 -24.02
CA THR A 330 17.82 11.95 -22.97
C THR A 330 18.81 12.61 -21.99
N ASP A 331 18.67 13.92 -21.79
CA ASP A 331 19.49 14.69 -20.84
C ASP A 331 19.06 14.44 -19.38
N TRP A 332 19.51 13.30 -18.83
CA TRP A 332 19.26 12.89 -17.47
C TRP A 332 19.87 13.80 -16.39
N PRO A 333 21.08 14.37 -16.56
CA PRO A 333 21.60 15.40 -15.66
C PRO A 333 20.65 16.60 -15.51
N ARG A 334 20.11 17.11 -16.63
CA ARG A 334 19.12 18.20 -16.60
C ARG A 334 17.82 17.79 -15.91
N ILE A 335 17.29 16.61 -16.22
CA ILE A 335 16.07 16.10 -15.54
C ILE A 335 16.29 15.97 -14.04
N THR A 336 17.46 15.50 -13.60
CA THR A 336 17.81 15.39 -12.18
C THR A 336 17.82 16.77 -11.52
N ALA A 337 18.43 17.77 -12.15
CA ALA A 337 18.45 19.16 -11.64
C ALA A 337 17.04 19.79 -11.58
N LEU A 338 16.17 19.48 -12.54
CA LEU A 338 14.76 19.91 -12.53
C LEU A 338 13.98 19.27 -11.39
N TYR A 339 14.16 17.97 -11.15
CA TYR A 339 13.56 17.31 -9.99
C TYR A 339 14.10 17.85 -8.65
N GLU A 340 15.38 18.24 -8.57
CA GLU A 340 15.93 18.91 -7.39
C GLU A 340 15.28 20.28 -7.14
N ALA A 341 15.04 21.05 -8.20
CA ALA A 341 14.30 22.30 -8.10
C ALA A 341 12.85 22.07 -7.66
N LEU A 342 12.20 21.05 -8.23
CA LEU A 342 10.82 20.69 -7.89
C LEU A 342 10.71 20.19 -6.46
N GLU A 343 11.67 19.41 -5.97
CA GLU A 343 11.70 18.91 -4.58
C GLU A 343 11.86 20.05 -3.56
N ARG A 344 12.62 21.09 -3.91
CA ARG A 344 12.73 22.30 -3.06
C ARG A 344 11.42 23.08 -3.02
N LEU A 345 10.69 23.13 -4.12
CA LEU A 345 9.40 23.82 -4.22
C LEU A 345 8.28 23.02 -3.54
N ILE A 346 8.25 21.71 -3.77
CA ILE A 346 7.28 20.75 -3.22
C ILE A 346 8.06 19.60 -2.57
N PRO A 347 8.28 19.64 -1.24
CA PRO A 347 8.99 18.61 -0.48
C PRO A 347 8.20 17.30 -0.34
N SER A 348 7.84 16.68 -1.46
CA SER A 348 7.03 15.46 -1.52
C SER A 348 7.90 14.21 -1.66
N PRO A 349 7.61 13.13 -0.91
CA PRO A 349 8.33 11.87 -1.05
C PRO A 349 8.14 11.23 -2.44
N VAL A 350 7.04 11.54 -3.13
CA VAL A 350 6.82 11.11 -4.53
C VAL A 350 7.77 11.85 -5.49
N VAL A 351 7.99 13.15 -5.28
CA VAL A 351 8.97 13.92 -6.07
C VAL A 351 10.39 13.39 -5.83
N ARG A 352 10.74 13.10 -4.58
CA ARG A 352 12.03 12.48 -4.22
C ARG A 352 12.21 11.09 -4.85
N LEU A 353 11.15 10.27 -4.91
CA LEU A 353 11.16 8.99 -5.61
C LEU A 353 11.45 9.16 -7.11
N ASN A 354 10.76 10.09 -7.77
CA ASN A 354 10.99 10.37 -9.19
C ASN A 354 12.41 10.90 -9.45
N ARG A 355 12.92 11.75 -8.55
CA ARG A 355 14.31 12.20 -8.56
C ARG A 355 15.30 11.03 -8.45
N ALA A 356 15.05 10.06 -7.58
CA ALA A 356 15.90 8.89 -7.44
C ALA A 356 15.99 8.07 -8.73
N VAL A 357 14.88 7.93 -9.45
CA VAL A 357 14.87 7.31 -10.79
C VAL A 357 15.71 8.14 -11.76
N ALA A 358 15.52 9.47 -11.82
CA ALA A 358 16.32 10.33 -12.71
C ALA A 358 17.83 10.27 -12.39
N LEU A 359 18.18 10.28 -11.10
CA LEU A 359 19.55 10.15 -10.62
C LEU A 359 20.16 8.81 -11.01
N SER A 360 19.38 7.72 -10.96
CA SER A 360 19.84 6.40 -11.39
C SER A 360 20.26 6.36 -12.86
N MET A 361 19.54 7.12 -13.69
CA MET A 361 19.82 7.19 -15.12
C MET A 361 21.01 8.12 -15.42
N ALA A 362 21.22 9.16 -14.59
CA ALA A 362 22.31 10.11 -14.75
C ALA A 362 23.65 9.61 -14.19
N ARG A 363 23.63 8.87 -13.08
CA ARG A 363 24.84 8.49 -12.32
C ARG A 363 24.97 6.99 -12.04
N GLY A 364 24.05 6.17 -12.55
CA GLY A 364 24.05 4.72 -12.37
C GLY A 364 23.06 4.23 -11.31
N PRO A 365 22.62 2.96 -11.42
CA PRO A 365 21.54 2.38 -10.61
C PRO A 365 21.80 2.42 -9.10
N GLU A 366 23.05 2.30 -8.64
CA GLU A 366 23.41 2.38 -7.22
C GLU A 366 23.07 3.73 -6.60
N ALA A 367 23.30 4.83 -7.33
CA ALA A 367 23.05 6.18 -6.83
C ALA A 367 21.55 6.42 -6.60
N GLY A 368 20.71 5.93 -7.51
CA GLY A 368 19.25 5.97 -7.34
C GLY A 368 18.76 5.06 -6.23
N LEU A 369 19.28 3.83 -6.15
CA LEU A 369 18.88 2.86 -5.13
C LEU A 369 19.18 3.37 -3.72
N THR A 370 20.34 4.00 -3.52
CA THR A 370 20.71 4.63 -2.24
C THR A 370 19.67 5.67 -1.82
N LEU A 371 19.18 6.50 -2.74
CA LEU A 371 18.13 7.47 -2.43
C LEU A 371 16.78 6.80 -2.16
N LEU A 372 16.42 5.76 -2.93
CA LEU A 372 15.20 4.98 -2.69
C LEU A 372 15.22 4.23 -1.34
N ASP A 373 16.39 3.80 -0.85
CA ASP A 373 16.52 3.17 0.47
C ASP A 373 16.04 4.09 1.59
N THR A 374 16.37 5.39 1.48
CA THR A 374 15.92 6.40 2.46
C THR A 374 14.40 6.58 2.50
N LEU A 375 13.69 6.22 1.43
CA LEU A 375 12.24 6.37 1.30
C LEU A 375 11.46 5.16 1.82
N THR A 376 12.11 4.02 2.08
CA THR A 376 11.44 2.77 2.49
C THR A 376 10.73 2.87 3.84
N THR A 377 11.16 3.79 4.70
CA THR A 377 10.59 4.03 6.03
C THR A 377 9.55 5.15 6.04
N ASP A 378 9.35 5.85 4.93
CA ASP A 378 8.40 6.96 4.83
C ASP A 378 6.95 6.45 4.88
N PRO A 379 6.13 6.86 5.88
CA PRO A 379 4.75 6.41 6.00
C PRO A 379 3.88 6.73 4.78
N ALA A 380 4.17 7.84 4.06
CA ALA A 380 3.37 8.26 2.90
C ALA A 380 3.53 7.35 1.68
N LEU A 381 4.63 6.58 1.61
CA LEU A 381 4.92 5.67 0.50
C LEU A 381 4.68 4.19 0.83
N ARG A 382 4.21 3.87 2.04
CA ARG A 382 4.04 2.49 2.53
C ARG A 382 3.23 1.60 1.56
N ASP A 383 2.14 2.16 1.06
CA ASP A 383 1.17 1.49 0.17
C ASP A 383 1.30 1.98 -1.29
N TYR A 384 2.37 2.73 -1.60
CA TYR A 384 2.60 3.26 -2.94
C TYR A 384 3.43 2.29 -3.77
N HIS A 385 2.76 1.52 -4.63
CA HIS A 385 3.37 0.42 -5.39
C HIS A 385 4.58 0.82 -6.26
N LEU A 386 4.70 2.09 -6.67
CA LEU A 386 5.81 2.55 -7.50
C LEU A 386 7.15 2.62 -6.76
N LEU A 387 7.16 2.72 -5.42
CA LEU A 387 8.40 2.63 -4.63
C LEU A 387 9.04 1.24 -4.74
N PRO A 388 8.36 0.14 -4.36
CA PRO A 388 8.93 -1.20 -4.54
C PRO A 388 9.16 -1.52 -6.03
N ALA A 389 8.33 -1.04 -6.97
CA ALA A 389 8.58 -1.24 -8.40
C ALA A 389 9.92 -0.60 -8.87
N ALA A 390 10.16 0.66 -8.50
CA ALA A 390 11.40 1.36 -8.85
C ALA A 390 12.63 0.69 -8.21
N ARG A 391 12.51 0.27 -6.94
CA ARG A 391 13.57 -0.46 -6.25
C ARG A 391 13.88 -1.79 -6.94
N GLY A 392 12.85 -2.56 -7.29
CA GLY A 392 12.99 -3.81 -8.03
C GLY A 392 13.71 -3.61 -9.37
N ASP A 393 13.38 -2.56 -10.13
CA ASP A 393 14.03 -2.24 -11.40
C ASP A 393 15.52 -1.91 -11.22
N LEU A 394 15.87 -1.08 -10.22
CA LEU A 394 17.27 -0.74 -9.95
C LEU A 394 18.07 -1.94 -9.42
N LEU A 395 17.49 -2.76 -8.52
CA LEU A 395 18.12 -3.99 -8.05
C LEU A 395 18.36 -4.99 -9.18
N ALA A 396 17.41 -5.12 -10.11
CA ALA A 396 17.57 -5.97 -11.28
C ALA A 396 18.70 -5.46 -12.21
N LYS A 397 18.80 -4.15 -12.44
CA LYS A 397 19.91 -3.53 -13.20
C LYS A 397 21.29 -3.77 -12.56
N LEU A 398 21.33 -3.98 -11.25
CA LEU A 398 22.53 -4.32 -10.48
C LEU A 398 22.83 -5.83 -10.45
N GLY A 399 22.00 -6.67 -11.09
CA GLY A 399 22.12 -8.12 -11.01
C GLY A 399 21.68 -8.71 -9.66
N ARG A 400 21.09 -7.91 -8.76
CA ARG A 400 20.63 -8.33 -7.42
C ARG A 400 19.23 -8.95 -7.48
N TYR A 401 19.06 -9.98 -8.32
CA TYR A 401 17.75 -10.55 -8.65
C TYR A 401 16.98 -11.10 -7.45
N GLY A 402 17.69 -11.73 -6.50
CA GLY A 402 17.09 -12.24 -5.26
C GLY A 402 16.46 -11.16 -4.38
N GLU A 403 16.93 -9.92 -4.46
CA GLU A 403 16.33 -8.77 -3.78
C GLU A 403 15.30 -8.04 -4.66
N ALA A 404 15.52 -8.01 -5.98
CA ALA A 404 14.61 -7.36 -6.93
C ALA A 404 13.24 -8.03 -6.98
N ARG A 405 13.19 -9.37 -6.96
CA ARG A 405 11.96 -10.13 -7.10
C ARG A 405 10.94 -9.83 -5.98
N PRO A 406 11.28 -9.92 -4.68
CA PRO A 406 10.34 -9.57 -3.60
C PRO A 406 9.78 -8.15 -3.72
N GLU A 407 10.54 -7.20 -4.25
CA GLU A 407 10.08 -5.83 -4.48
C GLU A 407 9.04 -5.78 -5.62
N PHE A 408 9.25 -6.51 -6.72
CA PHE A 408 8.22 -6.64 -7.77
C PHE A 408 6.95 -7.35 -7.28
N ASP A 409 7.10 -8.42 -6.48
CA ASP A 409 5.96 -9.12 -5.87
C ASP A 409 5.16 -8.18 -4.95
N ARG A 410 5.87 -7.37 -4.13
CA ARG A 410 5.24 -6.35 -3.28
C ARG A 410 4.55 -5.27 -4.11
N ALA A 411 5.17 -4.79 -5.18
CA ALA A 411 4.56 -3.81 -6.06
C ALA A 411 3.27 -4.35 -6.71
N ALA A 412 3.29 -5.60 -7.18
CA ALA A 412 2.12 -6.26 -7.76
C ALA A 412 0.97 -6.40 -6.75
N ALA A 413 1.28 -6.68 -5.48
CA ALA A 413 0.28 -6.77 -4.41
C ALA A 413 -0.38 -5.42 -4.06
N LEU A 414 0.34 -4.30 -4.25
CA LEU A 414 -0.13 -2.96 -3.88
C LEU A 414 -0.93 -2.25 -5.00
N THR A 415 -0.69 -2.55 -6.27
CA THR A 415 -1.46 -1.92 -7.35
C THR A 415 -2.90 -2.45 -7.43
N ARG A 416 -3.83 -1.56 -7.79
CA ARG A 416 -5.25 -1.87 -8.05
C ARG A 416 -5.57 -1.98 -9.54
N ASN A 417 -4.60 -1.73 -10.42
CA ASN A 417 -4.74 -1.89 -11.86
C ASN A 417 -4.30 -3.31 -12.26
N SER A 418 -5.14 -4.04 -13.00
CA SER A 418 -4.88 -5.45 -13.33
C SER A 418 -3.75 -5.61 -14.35
N ALA A 419 -3.61 -4.70 -15.31
CA ALA A 419 -2.53 -4.70 -16.29
C ALA A 419 -1.18 -4.37 -15.67
N GLU A 420 -1.11 -3.39 -14.75
CA GLU A 420 0.11 -3.13 -13.96
C GLU A 420 0.49 -4.33 -13.08
N ARG A 421 -0.49 -4.95 -12.42
CA ARG A 421 -0.26 -6.15 -11.61
C ARG A 421 0.34 -7.27 -12.46
N ALA A 422 -0.25 -7.54 -13.62
CA ALA A 422 0.24 -8.57 -14.53
C ALA A 422 1.68 -8.28 -15.00
N PHE A 423 1.98 -7.03 -15.35
CA PHE A 423 3.33 -6.60 -15.71
C PHE A 423 4.34 -6.83 -14.58
N LEU A 424 4.04 -6.38 -13.36
CA LEU A 424 4.92 -6.51 -12.20
C LEU A 424 5.12 -7.99 -11.81
N SER A 425 4.07 -8.80 -11.87
CA SER A 425 4.17 -10.25 -11.63
C SER A 425 5.01 -10.96 -12.69
N ARG A 426 4.91 -10.60 -13.98
CA ARG A 426 5.80 -11.14 -15.02
C ARG A 426 7.25 -10.75 -14.78
N ARG A 427 7.51 -9.49 -14.43
CA ARG A 427 8.87 -9.04 -14.07
C ARG A 427 9.45 -9.84 -12.90
N ALA A 428 8.65 -10.16 -11.88
CA ALA A 428 9.07 -11.02 -10.79
C ALA A 428 9.39 -12.46 -11.25
N GLN A 429 8.63 -13.00 -12.22
CA GLN A 429 8.82 -14.33 -12.80
C GLN A 429 10.04 -14.41 -13.72
N GLU A 430 10.29 -13.39 -14.55
CA GLU A 430 11.47 -13.30 -15.42
C GLU A 430 12.78 -13.25 -14.62
N LEU A 431 12.71 -12.73 -13.41
CA LEU A 431 13.83 -12.68 -12.45
C LEU A 431 13.91 -13.93 -11.57
N ALA A 432 13.02 -14.91 -11.76
CA ALA A 432 13.17 -16.19 -11.11
C ALA A 432 14.48 -16.82 -11.62
N PRO A 433 15.32 -17.34 -10.72
CA PRO A 433 16.48 -18.08 -11.18
C PRO A 433 16.01 -19.21 -12.10
N ALA A 434 16.80 -19.50 -13.14
CA ALA A 434 16.76 -20.82 -13.77
C ALA A 434 16.80 -21.89 -12.66
N GLU A 435 16.16 -23.04 -12.86
CA GLU A 435 16.05 -24.07 -11.81
C GLU A 435 17.36 -24.17 -11.01
N PRO A 436 17.32 -24.01 -9.68
CA PRO A 436 18.53 -23.84 -8.90
C PRO A 436 19.50 -24.99 -9.19
N GLU A 437 20.69 -24.66 -9.67
CA GLU A 437 21.82 -25.60 -9.67
C GLU A 437 22.22 -25.84 -8.22
N GLY A 438 21.53 -26.75 -7.54
CA GLY A 438 21.82 -27.12 -6.15
C GLY A 438 20.59 -27.23 -5.25
N PRO A 439 20.79 -27.62 -3.98
CA PRO A 439 19.70 -27.85 -3.04
C PRO A 439 18.97 -26.55 -2.71
N THR A 440 17.64 -26.62 -2.67
CA THR A 440 16.80 -25.52 -2.20
C THR A 440 16.82 -25.39 -0.68
N LEU A 441 16.45 -24.23 -0.15
CA LEU A 441 16.45 -23.94 1.29
C LEU A 441 15.55 -24.92 2.06
N GLY A 442 14.38 -25.28 1.51
CA GLY A 442 13.47 -26.25 2.11
C GLY A 442 14.09 -27.65 2.18
N GLU A 443 14.69 -28.12 1.10
CA GLU A 443 15.37 -29.43 1.05
C GLU A 443 16.55 -29.48 2.01
N ALA A 444 17.40 -28.45 2.00
CA ALA A 444 18.55 -28.34 2.87
C ALA A 444 18.16 -28.24 4.35
N ALA A 445 17.09 -27.49 4.67
CA ALA A 445 16.58 -27.40 6.03
C ALA A 445 16.07 -28.76 6.55
N THR A 446 15.32 -29.50 5.72
CA THR A 446 14.87 -30.85 6.06
C THR A 446 16.05 -31.81 6.24
N ALA A 447 17.00 -31.82 5.31
CA ALA A 447 18.19 -32.67 5.38
C ALA A 447 19.06 -32.36 6.62
N PHE A 448 19.25 -31.08 6.95
CA PHE A 448 20.00 -30.68 8.13
C PHE A 448 19.36 -31.15 9.44
N LEU A 449 18.04 -31.07 9.54
CA LEU A 449 17.32 -31.49 10.74
C LEU A 449 17.22 -33.01 10.89
N ALA A 450 17.37 -33.75 9.79
CA ALA A 450 17.36 -35.21 9.76
C ALA A 450 18.73 -35.85 10.02
N ARG A 451 19.81 -35.08 10.17
CA ARG A 451 21.16 -35.61 10.36
C ARG A 451 21.34 -36.30 11.72
N ASP A 452 22.19 -37.32 11.73
CA ASP A 452 22.61 -37.98 12.96
C ASP A 452 23.37 -37.03 13.89
N GLY A 453 23.20 -37.21 15.21
CA GLY A 453 23.89 -36.42 16.24
C GLY A 453 23.14 -35.16 16.72
N LEU A 454 21.92 -34.90 16.25
CA LEU A 454 21.02 -33.91 16.87
C LEU A 454 20.01 -34.60 17.79
N ASP A 455 19.96 -34.19 19.05
CA ASP A 455 18.92 -34.65 19.96
C ASP A 455 17.56 -33.99 19.65
N ALA A 456 16.46 -34.61 20.10
CA ALA A 456 15.10 -34.16 19.79
C ALA A 456 14.80 -32.72 20.27
N SER A 457 15.47 -32.22 21.32
CA SER A 457 15.29 -30.83 21.76
C SER A 457 15.98 -29.85 20.81
N THR A 458 17.17 -30.19 20.32
CA THR A 458 17.91 -29.39 19.34
C THR A 458 17.20 -29.37 17.98
N VAL A 459 16.67 -30.50 17.51
CA VAL A 459 15.87 -30.56 16.27
C VAL A 459 14.67 -29.61 16.35
N ARG A 460 13.94 -29.62 17.47
CA ARG A 460 12.82 -28.68 17.67
C ARG A 460 13.27 -27.23 17.69
N ALA A 461 14.34 -26.91 18.40
CA ALA A 461 14.86 -25.54 18.51
C ALA A 461 15.38 -25.02 17.17
N TYR A 462 16.20 -25.79 16.46
CA TYR A 462 16.76 -25.42 15.17
C TYR A 462 15.67 -25.35 14.09
N GLY A 463 14.70 -26.27 14.12
CA GLY A 463 13.59 -26.29 13.19
C GLY A 463 12.64 -25.09 13.31
N GLN A 464 12.59 -24.40 14.45
CA GLN A 464 11.88 -23.11 14.55
C GLN A 464 12.59 -22.02 13.74
N THR A 465 13.91 -21.96 13.83
CA THR A 465 14.72 -20.99 13.07
C THR A 465 14.60 -21.24 11.57
N LEU A 466 14.83 -22.49 11.13
CA LEU A 466 14.86 -22.83 9.71
C LEU A 466 13.49 -22.66 9.04
N ARG A 467 12.39 -23.02 9.70
CA ARG A 467 11.04 -22.75 9.17
C ARG A 467 10.80 -21.26 8.99
N ARG A 468 11.26 -20.42 9.91
CA ARG A 468 11.13 -18.97 9.77
C ARG A 468 11.92 -18.45 8.56
N LEU A 469 13.14 -18.94 8.34
CA LEU A 469 13.93 -18.60 7.15
C LEU A 469 13.21 -19.06 5.86
N CYS A 470 12.70 -20.30 5.83
CA CYS A 470 11.92 -20.81 4.70
C CYS A 470 10.66 -19.96 4.43
N THR A 471 9.95 -19.50 5.47
CA THR A 471 8.81 -18.59 5.29
C THR A 471 9.23 -17.21 4.76
N SER A 472 10.41 -16.72 5.15
CA SER A 472 10.90 -15.40 4.73
C SER A 472 11.48 -15.38 3.32
N PHE A 473 12.16 -16.44 2.88
CA PHE A 473 12.81 -16.52 1.57
C PHE A 473 12.04 -17.37 0.54
N GLY A 474 11.17 -18.26 1.02
CA GLY A 474 10.52 -19.31 0.23
C GLY A 474 11.31 -20.62 0.22
N ASP A 475 10.61 -21.75 0.21
CA ASP A 475 11.22 -23.09 0.25
C ASP A 475 12.16 -23.35 -0.93
N ARG A 476 11.85 -22.79 -2.11
CA ARG A 476 12.63 -22.94 -3.34
C ARG A 476 13.82 -21.98 -3.46
N TYR A 477 14.11 -21.19 -2.42
CA TYR A 477 15.23 -20.26 -2.45
C TYR A 477 16.57 -21.02 -2.53
N PRO A 478 17.50 -20.68 -3.43
CA PRO A 478 18.77 -21.39 -3.55
C PRO A 478 19.63 -21.20 -2.28
N VAL A 479 20.15 -22.29 -1.71
CA VAL A 479 20.95 -22.22 -0.48
C VAL A 479 22.23 -21.41 -0.67
N ALA A 480 22.82 -21.48 -1.87
CA ALA A 480 24.04 -20.74 -2.24
C ALA A 480 23.84 -19.20 -2.23
N ASP A 481 22.61 -18.73 -2.41
CA ASP A 481 22.29 -17.29 -2.51
C ASP A 481 21.97 -16.66 -1.14
N LEU A 482 22.09 -17.42 -0.05
CA LEU A 482 21.89 -16.87 1.29
C LEU A 482 23.08 -15.99 1.68
N THR A 483 22.78 -14.75 2.07
CA THR A 483 23.80 -13.80 2.57
C THR A 483 23.59 -13.46 4.05
N ALA A 484 24.69 -13.08 4.72
CA ALA A 484 24.63 -12.68 6.14
C ALA A 484 23.70 -11.49 6.37
N ASP A 485 23.61 -10.55 5.43
CA ASP A 485 22.72 -9.37 5.51
C ASP A 485 21.24 -9.75 5.42
N GLN A 486 20.89 -10.66 4.51
CA GLN A 486 19.52 -11.19 4.40
C GLN A 486 19.09 -11.90 5.69
N ILE A 487 19.98 -12.73 6.25
CA ILE A 487 19.75 -13.41 7.53
C ILE A 487 19.62 -12.38 8.66
N THR A 488 20.48 -11.35 8.70
CA THR A 488 20.45 -10.30 9.72
C THR A 488 19.14 -9.50 9.70
N ARG A 489 18.65 -9.12 8.51
CA ARG A 489 17.34 -8.47 8.34
C ARG A 489 16.21 -9.35 8.86
N THR A 490 16.19 -10.62 8.45
CA THR A 490 15.16 -11.58 8.86
C THR A 490 15.15 -11.80 10.38
N PHE A 491 16.33 -11.91 10.99
CA PHE A 491 16.49 -12.07 12.43
C PHE A 491 16.04 -10.85 13.21
N THR A 492 16.39 -9.65 12.74
CA THR A 492 15.97 -8.40 13.37
C THR A 492 14.45 -8.27 13.37
N THR A 493 13.80 -8.60 12.24
CA THR A 493 12.33 -8.60 12.13
C THR A 493 11.67 -9.68 13.00
N ALA A 494 12.23 -10.89 13.04
CA ALA A 494 11.59 -12.01 13.73
C ALA A 494 11.86 -12.04 15.25
N TRP A 495 13.05 -11.64 15.68
CA TRP A 495 13.54 -11.81 17.04
C TRP A 495 14.24 -10.59 17.62
N GLY A 496 14.13 -9.40 16.99
CA GLY A 496 14.78 -8.18 17.49
C GLY A 496 14.51 -7.89 18.96
N GLY A 497 13.26 -8.07 19.41
CA GLY A 497 12.83 -7.91 20.80
C GLY A 497 12.98 -9.15 21.70
N ALA A 498 13.58 -10.25 21.21
CA ALA A 498 13.68 -11.49 21.99
C ALA A 498 14.73 -11.39 23.12
N ALA A 499 14.48 -12.11 24.21
CA ALA A 499 15.46 -12.28 25.29
C ALA A 499 16.79 -12.85 24.79
N ALA A 500 17.90 -12.55 25.48
CA ALA A 500 19.26 -12.94 25.08
C ALA A 500 19.41 -14.45 24.82
N THR A 501 18.80 -15.28 25.67
CA THR A 501 18.80 -16.75 25.54
C THR A 501 18.12 -17.21 24.23
N THR A 502 16.93 -16.68 23.93
CA THR A 502 16.19 -16.99 22.71
C THR A 502 16.92 -16.51 21.46
N TRP A 503 17.45 -15.28 21.48
CA TRP A 503 18.27 -14.72 20.40
C TRP A 503 19.50 -15.59 20.12
N ASN A 504 20.27 -15.91 21.16
CA ASN A 504 21.49 -16.71 21.04
C ASN A 504 21.21 -18.13 20.54
N ARG A 505 20.05 -18.72 20.89
CA ARG A 505 19.61 -20.03 20.39
C ARG A 505 19.31 -20.00 18.89
N HIS A 506 18.54 -19.03 18.41
CA HIS A 506 18.26 -18.89 16.97
C HIS A 506 19.54 -18.59 16.18
N ARG A 507 20.42 -17.75 16.74
CA ARG A 507 21.75 -17.48 16.17
C ARG A 507 22.58 -18.76 16.05
N SER A 508 22.59 -19.59 17.10
CA SER A 508 23.31 -20.87 17.08
C SER A 508 22.78 -21.81 15.99
N ALA A 509 21.46 -21.85 15.80
CA ALA A 509 20.84 -22.63 14.73
C ALA A 509 21.31 -22.17 13.34
N ALA A 510 21.29 -20.86 13.06
CA ALA A 510 21.77 -20.30 11.79
C ALA A 510 23.24 -20.62 11.53
N ARG A 511 24.10 -20.49 12.56
CA ARG A 511 25.52 -20.85 12.46
C ARG A 511 25.75 -22.34 12.20
N SER A 512 24.99 -23.19 12.88
CA SER A 512 25.12 -24.65 12.73
C SER A 512 24.65 -25.10 11.34
N PHE A 513 23.56 -24.51 10.83
CA PHE A 513 23.07 -24.73 9.48
C PHE A 513 24.09 -24.27 8.43
N ALA A 514 24.60 -23.03 8.55
CA ALA A 514 25.59 -22.48 7.63
C ALA A 514 26.85 -23.35 7.54
N ARG A 515 27.37 -23.80 8.69
CA ARG A 515 28.53 -24.69 8.75
C ARG A 515 28.26 -26.05 8.10
N TRP A 516 27.07 -26.60 8.28
CA TRP A 516 26.70 -27.88 7.67
C TRP A 516 26.51 -27.77 6.16
N ALA A 517 25.90 -26.69 5.69
CA ALA A 517 25.69 -26.41 4.27
C ALA A 517 26.97 -25.89 3.58
N SER A 518 28.11 -25.88 4.26
CA SER A 518 29.39 -25.34 3.76
C SER A 518 29.30 -23.89 3.26
N LEU A 519 28.41 -23.11 3.86
CA LEU A 519 28.26 -21.68 3.58
C LEU A 519 29.24 -20.86 4.43
N GLY A 520 29.52 -19.63 3.98
CA GLY A 520 30.23 -18.63 4.80
C GLY A 520 29.50 -18.33 6.12
N ASP A 521 30.06 -17.43 6.95
CA ASP A 521 29.42 -17.07 8.23
C ASP A 521 28.13 -16.26 8.02
N LEU A 522 27.01 -16.96 7.79
CA LEU A 522 25.68 -16.38 7.65
C LEU A 522 25.22 -15.62 8.90
N ALA A 523 25.87 -15.81 10.05
CA ALA A 523 25.55 -15.12 11.28
C ALA A 523 26.55 -13.99 11.61
N ALA A 524 27.39 -13.57 10.65
CA ALA A 524 28.38 -12.51 10.86
C ALA A 524 27.75 -11.22 11.39
N GLY A 525 26.58 -10.81 10.88
CA GLY A 525 25.84 -9.63 11.34
C GLY A 525 24.99 -9.85 12.61
N LEU A 526 25.00 -11.06 13.18
CA LEU A 526 24.24 -11.39 14.39
C LEU A 526 25.18 -11.39 15.60
N GLU A 527 25.23 -10.28 16.35
CA GLU A 527 26.03 -10.26 17.58
C GLU A 527 25.43 -11.18 18.66
N ARG A 528 26.29 -11.84 19.44
CA ARG A 528 25.84 -12.63 20.60
C ARG A 528 25.39 -11.66 21.69
N ARG A 529 24.18 -11.83 22.22
CA ARG A 529 23.68 -11.03 23.34
C ARG A 529 24.20 -11.59 24.67
N THR A 530 24.61 -10.72 25.57
CA THR A 530 25.02 -11.12 26.92
C THR A 530 23.83 -11.65 27.69
N GLU A 531 23.95 -12.87 28.21
CA GLU A 531 22.93 -13.46 29.07
C GLU A 531 23.20 -13.04 30.51
N PRO A 532 22.23 -12.45 31.22
CA PRO A 532 22.39 -12.17 32.65
C PRO A 532 22.55 -13.50 33.40
N PRO A 533 23.47 -13.59 34.39
CA PRO A 533 23.65 -14.80 35.16
C PRO A 533 22.35 -15.17 35.88
N SER A 534 21.78 -16.34 35.59
CA SER A 534 20.63 -16.85 36.33
C SER A 534 21.07 -17.32 37.71
N ARG A 535 21.01 -16.44 38.71
CA ARG A 535 21.14 -16.86 40.12
C ARG A 535 19.79 -17.38 40.59
N THR A 536 19.59 -18.69 40.50
CA THR A 536 18.52 -19.36 41.24
C THR A 536 18.92 -19.31 42.71
N LEU A 537 18.33 -18.38 43.47
CA LEU A 537 18.58 -18.27 44.91
C LEU A 537 18.04 -19.52 45.62
N PRO A 538 18.82 -20.13 46.53
CA PRO A 538 18.35 -21.26 47.34
C PRO A 538 17.23 -20.82 48.29
N ILE A 539 16.39 -21.78 48.69
CA ILE A 539 15.34 -21.52 49.68
C ILE A 539 16.01 -21.35 51.06
N PRO A 540 15.67 -20.29 51.83
CA PRO A 540 16.23 -20.07 53.16
C PRO A 540 16.02 -21.26 54.11
N PRO A 541 16.98 -21.57 55.01
CA PRO A 541 16.88 -22.73 55.91
C PRO A 541 15.65 -22.72 56.84
N ASP A 542 15.19 -21.55 57.28
CA ASP A 542 13.98 -21.37 58.10
C ASP A 542 12.71 -21.75 57.32
N GLN A 543 12.63 -21.29 56.07
CA GLN A 543 11.54 -21.61 55.15
C GLN A 543 11.49 -23.08 54.77
N LEU A 544 12.67 -23.70 54.60
CA LEU A 544 12.79 -25.14 54.44
C LEU A 544 12.27 -25.87 55.69
N ALA A 545 12.68 -25.44 56.90
CA ALA A 545 12.19 -26.05 58.15
C ALA A 545 10.66 -25.96 58.28
N GLU A 546 10.06 -24.84 57.88
CA GLU A 546 8.60 -24.68 57.82
C GLU A 546 7.95 -25.62 56.81
N LEU A 547 8.53 -25.76 55.60
CA LEU A 547 8.07 -26.71 54.59
C LEU A 547 8.07 -28.16 55.11
N TRP A 548 9.12 -28.56 55.83
CA TRP A 548 9.27 -29.93 56.34
C TRP A 548 8.34 -30.26 57.51
N SER A 549 7.91 -29.25 58.26
CA SER A 549 7.03 -29.39 59.42
C SER A 549 5.55 -29.18 59.08
N ARG A 550 5.23 -28.91 57.80
CA ARG A 550 3.87 -28.61 57.37
C ARG A 550 2.91 -29.80 57.57
N PRO A 551 1.78 -29.61 58.28
CA PRO A 551 0.83 -30.68 58.52
C PRO A 551 0.13 -31.10 57.23
N GLY A 552 -0.09 -32.41 57.06
CA GLY A 552 -0.81 -32.98 55.92
C GLY A 552 -0.03 -33.04 54.61
N LEU A 553 1.30 -32.86 54.63
CA LEU A 553 2.12 -33.03 53.43
C LEU A 553 2.13 -34.51 53.01
N PRO A 554 1.72 -34.87 51.77
CA PRO A 554 1.67 -36.27 51.39
C PRO A 554 3.08 -36.87 51.26
N LEU A 555 3.18 -38.17 51.56
CA LEU A 555 4.45 -38.89 51.65
C LEU A 555 5.29 -38.82 50.36
N ARG A 556 4.64 -38.87 49.19
CA ARG A 556 5.31 -38.76 47.88
C ARG A 556 6.03 -37.42 47.74
N GLU A 557 5.30 -36.33 47.92
CA GLU A 557 5.82 -34.96 47.83
C GLU A 557 6.96 -34.75 48.82
N HIS A 558 6.75 -35.16 50.08
CA HIS A 558 7.76 -35.00 51.12
C HIS A 558 9.05 -35.74 50.78
N SER A 559 8.93 -37.00 50.35
CA SER A 559 10.09 -37.83 49.96
C SER A 559 10.81 -37.26 48.75
N LEU A 560 10.08 -36.83 47.71
CA LEU A 560 10.65 -36.24 46.50
C LEU A 560 11.43 -34.97 46.81
N TRP A 561 10.83 -34.04 47.56
CA TRP A 561 11.43 -32.75 47.85
C TRP A 561 12.63 -32.90 48.78
N ARG A 562 12.57 -33.83 49.75
CA ARG A 562 13.72 -34.15 50.59
C ARG A 562 14.87 -34.78 49.82
N LEU A 563 14.58 -35.73 48.94
CA LEU A 563 15.60 -36.36 48.11
C LEU A 563 16.28 -35.33 47.20
N LEU A 564 15.52 -34.46 46.54
CA LEU A 564 16.08 -33.37 45.73
C LEU A 564 16.98 -32.44 46.54
N HIS A 565 16.54 -32.08 47.74
CA HIS A 565 17.25 -31.15 48.59
C HIS A 565 18.53 -31.71 49.21
N GLU A 566 18.50 -32.97 49.66
CA GLU A 566 19.64 -33.60 50.30
C GLU A 566 20.69 -34.10 49.31
N SER A 567 20.27 -34.48 48.10
CA SER A 567 21.16 -35.01 47.06
C SER A 567 21.81 -33.94 46.19
N GLY A 568 21.16 -32.78 46.01
CA GLY A 568 21.56 -31.78 45.00
C GLY A 568 21.42 -32.29 43.56
N ALA A 569 20.81 -33.45 43.34
CA ALA A 569 20.65 -34.03 42.02
C ALA A 569 19.63 -33.25 41.17
N THR A 570 19.74 -33.36 39.85
CA THR A 570 18.77 -32.71 38.96
C THR A 570 17.38 -33.34 39.15
N VAL A 571 16.33 -32.53 38.98
CA VAL A 571 14.94 -33.02 39.09
C VAL A 571 14.67 -34.18 38.14
N LYS A 572 15.24 -34.11 36.93
CA LYS A 572 15.14 -35.18 35.93
C LYS A 572 15.78 -36.48 36.42
N ALA A 573 16.97 -36.42 37.03
CA ALA A 573 17.65 -37.62 37.55
C ALA A 573 16.81 -38.30 38.63
N VAL A 574 16.24 -37.53 39.57
CA VAL A 574 15.43 -38.09 40.66
C VAL A 574 14.10 -38.66 40.19
N LEU A 575 13.41 -38.00 39.25
CA LEU A 575 12.13 -38.52 38.72
C LEU A 575 12.30 -39.78 37.86
N LEU A 576 13.49 -39.99 37.29
CA LEU A 576 13.81 -41.18 36.49
C LEU A 576 14.26 -42.38 37.33
N LEU A 577 14.41 -42.25 38.65
CA LEU A 577 14.77 -43.37 39.52
C LEU A 577 13.65 -44.42 39.55
N ASP A 578 14.07 -45.69 39.48
CA ASP A 578 13.21 -46.85 39.72
C ASP A 578 13.56 -47.49 41.07
N VAL A 579 12.65 -48.28 41.63
CA VAL A 579 12.80 -48.89 42.96
C VAL A 579 14.03 -49.80 43.01
N GLU A 580 14.31 -50.52 41.93
CA GLU A 580 15.48 -51.38 41.77
C GLU A 580 16.82 -50.63 41.74
N ASP A 581 16.80 -49.31 41.51
CA ASP A 581 18.02 -48.50 41.54
C ASP A 581 18.36 -48.02 42.95
N VAL A 582 17.47 -48.22 43.94
CA VAL A 582 17.59 -47.69 45.31
C VAL A 582 18.24 -48.71 46.25
N ASP A 583 19.35 -48.29 46.87
CA ASP A 583 20.06 -48.99 47.93
C ASP A 583 19.79 -48.25 49.26
N LEU A 584 18.84 -48.78 50.04
CA LEU A 584 18.40 -48.16 51.30
C LEU A 584 19.46 -48.22 52.40
N ASP A 585 20.30 -49.26 52.41
CA ASP A 585 21.34 -49.48 53.41
C ASP A 585 22.47 -48.47 53.21
N ASP A 586 22.95 -48.31 51.97
CA ASP A 586 24.02 -47.36 51.64
C ASP A 586 23.52 -45.93 51.31
N ARG A 587 22.19 -45.71 51.41
CA ARG A 587 21.53 -44.41 51.17
C ARG A 587 21.90 -43.77 49.82
N ARG A 588 21.85 -44.57 48.77
CA ARG A 588 22.22 -44.16 47.41
C ARG A 588 21.31 -44.79 46.36
N ALA A 589 21.16 -44.11 45.22
CA ALA A 589 20.46 -44.66 44.07
C ALA A 589 21.24 -44.42 42.78
N ARG A 590 21.19 -45.39 41.87
CA ARG A 590 21.95 -45.35 40.62
C ARG A 590 21.21 -44.56 39.54
N THR A 591 21.94 -43.75 38.77
CA THR A 591 21.43 -43.01 37.61
C THR A 591 22.39 -43.16 36.42
N PRO A 592 21.97 -42.83 35.19
CA PRO A 592 22.87 -42.86 34.02
C PRO A 592 24.12 -41.99 34.18
N ASP A 593 24.02 -40.90 34.94
CA ASP A 593 25.07 -39.89 35.09
C ASP A 593 25.85 -40.01 36.42
N GLY A 594 25.58 -41.04 37.24
CA GLY A 594 26.25 -41.28 38.52
C GLY A 594 25.34 -41.76 39.64
N TRP A 595 25.69 -41.42 40.89
CA TRP A 595 24.93 -41.79 42.08
C TRP A 595 24.21 -40.60 42.70
N VAL A 596 22.97 -40.81 43.13
CA VAL A 596 22.20 -39.88 43.95
C VAL A 596 22.27 -40.37 45.39
N THR A 597 22.86 -39.61 46.30
CA THR A 597 22.96 -39.95 47.73
C THR A 597 22.08 -39.05 48.57
N TRP A 598 21.63 -39.51 49.74
CA TRP A 598 20.75 -38.71 50.61
C TRP A 598 21.10 -38.83 52.10
N ARG A 599 20.51 -37.93 52.90
CA ARG A 599 20.74 -37.82 54.33
C ARG A 599 19.54 -38.36 55.13
N SER A 600 19.51 -38.04 56.41
CA SER A 600 18.59 -38.61 57.40
C SER A 600 17.12 -38.34 57.10
N GLY A 601 16.79 -37.22 56.45
CA GLY A 601 15.40 -36.86 56.15
C GLY A 601 14.80 -37.80 55.11
N THR A 602 15.50 -38.01 53.99
CA THR A 602 15.07 -38.96 52.97
C THR A 602 15.13 -40.40 53.47
N ALA A 603 16.15 -40.76 54.24
CA ALA A 603 16.31 -42.12 54.77
C ALA A 603 15.13 -42.59 55.66
N ARG A 604 14.41 -41.66 56.31
CA ARG A 604 13.20 -41.98 57.08
C ARG A 604 11.97 -42.19 56.22
N LEU A 605 11.87 -41.45 55.10
CA LEU A 605 10.66 -41.40 54.28
C LEU A 605 10.66 -42.43 53.15
N LEU A 606 11.84 -42.67 52.56
CA LEU A 606 11.97 -43.51 51.37
C LEU A 606 11.53 -44.97 51.59
N PRO A 607 11.86 -45.64 52.71
CA PRO A 607 11.34 -46.98 52.98
C PRO A 607 9.80 -47.01 53.08
N MET A 608 9.20 -45.97 53.67
CA MET A 608 7.73 -45.85 53.76
C MET A 608 7.09 -45.62 52.39
N LEU A 609 7.76 -44.88 51.50
CA LEU A 609 7.29 -44.62 50.13
C LEU A 609 7.36 -45.87 49.25
N ILE A 610 8.45 -46.63 49.37
CA ILE A 610 8.67 -47.88 48.61
C ILE A 610 7.71 -48.97 49.12
N ALA A 611 7.51 -49.05 50.44
CA ALA A 611 6.74 -50.10 51.08
C ALA A 611 7.22 -51.49 50.60
N ASP A 612 6.34 -52.33 50.05
CA ASP A 612 6.67 -53.68 49.60
C ASP A 612 7.04 -53.76 48.10
N ARG A 613 7.16 -52.61 47.41
CA ARG A 613 7.47 -52.58 45.97
C ARG A 613 8.90 -53.02 45.73
N THR A 614 9.09 -53.85 44.69
CA THR A 614 10.43 -54.38 44.32
C THR A 614 10.95 -53.86 42.98
N ARG A 615 10.10 -53.21 42.16
CA ARG A 615 10.48 -52.68 40.84
C ARG A 615 9.56 -51.56 40.35
N GLY A 616 10.03 -50.78 39.38
CA GLY A 616 9.26 -49.74 38.67
C GLY A 616 9.47 -48.32 39.22
N PRO A 617 8.78 -47.29 38.69
CA PRO A 617 9.10 -45.90 38.97
C PRO A 617 8.98 -45.52 40.45
N LEU A 618 10.01 -44.89 41.01
CA LEU A 618 10.06 -44.54 42.44
C LEU A 618 8.93 -43.57 42.82
N PHE A 619 8.69 -42.55 42.00
CA PHE A 619 7.64 -41.56 42.21
C PHE A 619 6.50 -41.74 41.21
N LEU A 620 5.30 -42.07 41.71
CA LEU A 620 4.11 -42.35 40.90
C LEU A 620 3.05 -41.26 40.99
N THR A 621 2.21 -41.15 39.97
CA THR A 621 1.00 -40.31 40.00
C THR A 621 -0.07 -40.88 40.94
N ASP A 622 -0.94 -40.03 41.50
CA ASP A 622 -2.02 -40.48 42.40
C ASP A 622 -3.07 -41.35 41.70
N ARG A 623 -3.25 -41.11 40.40
CA ARG A 623 -4.27 -41.75 39.57
C ARG A 623 -3.62 -42.55 38.46
N ARG A 624 -4.31 -43.62 38.05
CA ARG A 624 -4.00 -44.37 36.82
C ARG A 624 -4.21 -43.48 35.59
N PRO A 625 -3.45 -43.69 34.50
CA PRO A 625 -3.67 -42.97 33.26
C PRO A 625 -5.06 -43.29 32.70
N GLY A 626 -5.74 -42.29 32.12
CA GLY A 626 -7.02 -42.50 31.43
C GLY A 626 -6.84 -43.30 30.14
N PRO A 627 -7.90 -43.94 29.60
CA PRO A 627 -7.82 -44.88 28.48
C PRO A 627 -7.24 -44.30 27.17
N ALA A 628 -7.30 -42.98 27.00
CA ALA A 628 -6.77 -42.29 25.81
C ALA A 628 -5.24 -42.08 25.84
N ARG A 629 -4.56 -42.33 26.96
CA ARG A 629 -3.13 -42.09 27.13
C ARG A 629 -2.44 -43.42 27.40
N ARG A 630 -1.68 -43.94 26.42
CA ARG A 630 -0.79 -45.10 26.60
C ARG A 630 0.61 -44.59 26.98
N PRO A 631 1.01 -44.63 28.27
CA PRO A 631 2.39 -44.33 28.65
C PRO A 631 3.33 -45.41 28.10
N ARG A 632 4.63 -45.15 28.10
CA ARG A 632 5.63 -46.18 27.82
C ARG A 632 5.57 -47.24 28.92
N ASP A 633 5.79 -48.50 28.56
CA ASP A 633 5.77 -49.60 29.53
C ASP A 633 6.80 -49.38 30.66
N THR A 634 7.93 -48.73 30.35
CA THR A 634 8.98 -48.36 31.33
C THR A 634 8.58 -47.26 32.32
N ASP A 635 7.49 -46.52 32.04
CA ASP A 635 6.97 -45.48 32.93
C ASP A 635 5.75 -45.96 33.72
N LEU A 636 5.37 -47.23 33.57
CA LEU A 636 4.24 -47.85 34.27
C LEU A 636 4.74 -48.68 35.43
N ASP A 637 4.14 -48.48 36.60
CA ASP A 637 4.35 -49.36 37.74
C ASP A 637 3.61 -50.69 37.52
N PRO A 638 4.31 -51.84 37.59
CA PRO A 638 3.73 -53.13 37.24
C PRO A 638 2.67 -53.62 38.24
N GLU A 639 2.68 -53.12 39.47
CA GLU A 639 1.76 -53.56 40.54
C GLU A 639 0.50 -52.68 40.60
N THR A 640 0.69 -51.36 40.55
CA THR A 640 -0.39 -50.39 40.74
C THR A 640 -0.99 -49.89 39.43
N GLY A 641 -0.29 -50.03 38.30
CA GLY A 641 -0.66 -49.49 36.99
C GLY A 641 -0.65 -47.95 36.93
N ARG A 642 0.01 -47.30 37.90
CA ARG A 642 0.21 -45.84 37.93
C ARG A 642 1.43 -45.46 37.10
N VAL A 643 1.49 -44.20 36.68
CA VAL A 643 2.57 -43.70 35.81
C VAL A 643 3.63 -42.99 36.65
N ARG A 644 4.88 -43.00 36.19
CA ARG A 644 5.94 -42.11 36.65
C ARG A 644 5.45 -40.66 36.72
N LEU A 645 5.79 -39.97 37.80
CA LEU A 645 5.47 -38.57 38.02
C LEU A 645 6.24 -37.69 37.01
N SER A 646 5.53 -36.87 36.24
CA SER A 646 6.16 -35.94 35.30
C SER A 646 6.75 -34.71 35.99
N TYR A 647 7.75 -34.10 35.37
CA TYR A 647 8.35 -32.85 35.84
C TYR A 647 7.29 -31.75 36.03
N GLU A 648 6.40 -31.56 35.05
CA GLU A 648 5.37 -30.51 35.09
C GLU A 648 4.42 -30.71 36.27
N ARG A 649 4.05 -31.97 36.56
CA ARG A 649 3.17 -32.26 37.69
C ARG A 649 3.88 -32.07 39.01
N ALA A 650 5.12 -32.54 39.14
CA ALA A 650 5.93 -32.34 40.34
C ALA A 650 6.14 -30.85 40.63
N GLU A 651 6.51 -30.07 39.60
CA GLU A 651 6.74 -28.63 39.66
C GLU A 651 5.47 -27.87 40.04
N TYR A 652 4.32 -28.22 39.45
CA TYR A 652 3.03 -27.62 39.79
C TYR A 652 2.65 -27.83 41.26
N VAL A 653 2.81 -29.06 41.77
CA VAL A 653 2.46 -29.37 43.17
C VAL A 653 3.41 -28.63 44.12
N PHE A 654 4.71 -28.59 43.81
CA PHE A 654 5.68 -27.87 44.63
C PHE A 654 5.41 -26.37 44.68
N LYS A 655 5.19 -25.73 43.52
CA LYS A 655 4.82 -24.30 43.44
C LYS A 655 3.58 -24.01 44.27
N ARG A 656 2.51 -24.77 44.04
CA ARG A 656 1.23 -24.56 44.74
C ARG A 656 1.35 -24.75 46.26
N THR A 657 2.15 -25.71 46.71
CA THR A 657 2.34 -25.93 48.15
C THR A 657 3.21 -24.85 48.79
N THR A 658 4.18 -24.30 48.05
CA THR A 658 5.10 -23.27 48.53
C THR A 658 4.61 -21.84 48.29
N THR A 659 3.49 -21.63 47.59
CA THR A 659 2.90 -20.29 47.36
C THR A 659 2.75 -19.48 48.65
N SER A 660 2.35 -20.11 49.76
CA SER A 660 2.19 -19.41 51.05
C SER A 660 3.50 -19.17 51.81
N LEU A 661 4.59 -19.82 51.38
CA LEU A 661 5.92 -19.74 52.01
C LEU A 661 6.84 -18.80 51.21
N ASP A 662 6.56 -18.60 49.93
CA ASP A 662 7.29 -17.68 49.08
C ASP A 662 6.89 -16.23 49.38
N PRO A 663 7.79 -15.35 49.84
CA PRO A 663 7.46 -13.95 50.14
C PRO A 663 6.92 -13.18 48.92
N ALA A 664 7.25 -13.62 47.71
CA ALA A 664 6.72 -13.05 46.47
C ALA A 664 5.29 -13.53 46.12
N GLY A 665 4.81 -14.59 46.75
CA GLY A 665 3.48 -15.18 46.49
C GLY A 665 3.39 -15.99 45.20
N ASP A 666 4.49 -16.24 44.49
CA ASP A 666 4.51 -16.97 43.22
C ASP A 666 4.73 -18.49 43.39
N GLY A 667 5.29 -18.89 44.55
CA GLY A 667 5.69 -20.26 44.84
C GLY A 667 7.05 -20.61 44.21
N TRP A 668 7.80 -21.46 44.89
CA TRP A 668 9.16 -21.82 44.46
C TRP A 668 9.17 -22.92 43.39
N THR A 669 10.21 -22.91 42.56
CA THR A 669 10.49 -23.94 41.56
C THR A 669 11.30 -25.09 42.15
N LEU A 670 11.14 -26.33 41.66
CA LEU A 670 11.89 -27.48 42.19
C LEU A 670 13.41 -27.30 42.06
N SER A 671 13.86 -26.53 41.08
CA SER A 671 15.28 -26.20 40.88
C SER A 671 15.91 -25.46 42.07
N ARG A 672 15.13 -24.80 42.92
CA ARG A 672 15.62 -24.12 44.12
C ARG A 672 15.95 -25.06 45.29
N LEU A 673 15.51 -26.32 45.24
CA LEU A 673 15.77 -27.29 46.31
C LEU A 673 17.21 -27.81 46.27
N GLY A 674 17.80 -27.96 45.08
CA GLY A 674 19.10 -28.58 44.85
C GLY A 674 20.30 -27.61 44.77
N THR A 675 20.06 -26.30 44.85
CA THR A 675 21.11 -25.27 44.89
C THR A 675 21.60 -25.10 46.32
N TRP A 676 22.84 -25.48 46.61
CA TRP A 676 23.57 -25.15 47.83
C TRP A 676 24.83 -24.36 47.49
#